data_AF-A0A511NKZ2-F1
#
_entry.id   AF-A0A511NKZ2-F1
#
_cell.length_a   1.000
_cell.length_b   1.000
_cell.length_c   1.000
_cell.angle_alpha   90.00
_cell.angle_beta   90.00
_cell.angle_gamma   90.00
#
_symmetry.space_group_name_H-M   'P 1'
#
loop_
_entity.id
_entity.type
_entity.pdbx_description
1 polymer ?
#
loop_
_entity_poly.entity_id
_entity_poly.type
_entity_poly.pdbx_seq_one_letter_code
_entity_poly.pdbx_strand_id
1 'polypeptide(L)'
;MKRFYFLNYCLLFLFFGLSKLSAQCPEGQAGLVQLKNQEELDAFLTNYPNCTELNRDLRIGNVQSGSNITDVSGLKNLKKVQRLHIEYNQNLQTLAGLEQLQTAQRVTIQLNNNLTSIEGLSGLTNVEESLSISNNENLQHLKGLEKIKNIGGLILINNPIQNLEGLNQLESLKDGLSILNNPLLSDLSALSKLTKAGGLYIRNNRALPSLSGLEQLSEITLDVLQISNNYNLKNIDALSGLKSVKNIQIEKNAQLSNLLGLNNLNITQLEDLKITYNPLLTYCNSTSICTYISQGGFSEIKENSIGCSSTQEISSFCSTDNNCPEAGDIQLKTQAEVDAFLMQYPNCAILHGNLKIGTLNENSDIHDLSKFQNLSAIVGGLSIYNSQLENLKGFHTLTQIAGDLIIENNSKLTDLSAFYNLFSINSSQLIIRNNDMLEALWGLDNLNPKKISNLIVSSSQNLSMCNVPSICKYVSAFGSQYELSGNATGCNSFDEEMFACRDWGMLPECPEPIEDLTTGKYSVNFNSQEEINHFKIQFPDCTQINDLVRIEGINSNITDLTSFEKITALKGLKISNTNISSLYGFHHLQSATDYLDIGGNKSLVNLNELSQLKKAFFVDITRNDLLENLNGLNQLSFVNKLNIANNLKLKNLNGLDQLTALSDGFDDPQFAQSDLSIGYNAQLINLEGLKLKKVNGSISIMNNESLQNLNGLQSLTQFNGDLRIQENPKLTSIEALGNVTSAIDEEHYSLSFGGLQIASNPLLANLNGLHNIKATGWVSISGNHSLTDLKGLGNITKLSELSIYSNDKIENLNGLSPNLSTLGVLNIFNNPQLVTLDGLNNLAALSRFGYIHLENNPLLNDLTALSNLRKMADDMSYLKLRNNQSLTSLKGLENIDAKTLYSIELTNSPNLSQCNVKSICDFLTNSGENLIFNNATGCNSPQEILTACNLSIDDVKFSDDLIIYPNPVKTQFNIQLKTNEKIRQLKIYNMAGQEVYDNRFHQQNHNISHLSKGLYIVIIKTDTKSYQQKLIKE
;
A
#
# COMPACT_ATOMS: atom_id res chain seq x y z
N MET A 1 21.69 55.63 -71.30
CA MET A 1 21.26 55.05 -72.59
C MET A 1 20.30 53.89 -72.26
N LYS A 2 19.04 54.01 -72.74
CA LYS A 2 17.89 53.08 -72.67
C LYS A 2 17.30 52.66 -71.29
N ARG A 3 16.11 53.23 -71.03
CA ARG A 3 15.00 52.80 -70.14
C ARG A 3 14.30 51.54 -70.71
N PHE A 4 13.58 50.78 -69.87
CA PHE A 4 12.12 50.56 -69.99
C PHE A 4 11.53 49.84 -68.72
N TYR A 5 10.60 50.53 -68.02
CA TYR A 5 9.36 50.10 -67.29
C TYR A 5 9.43 49.11 -66.12
N PHE A 6 8.50 49.11 -65.14
CA PHE A 6 7.64 50.10 -64.44
C PHE A 6 6.97 49.28 -63.33
N LEU A 7 6.76 49.87 -62.16
CA LEU A 7 6.10 49.31 -60.97
C LEU A 7 4.73 48.67 -61.26
N ASN A 8 4.42 47.53 -60.62
CA ASN A 8 3.10 47.29 -60.04
C ASN A 8 3.13 46.25 -58.90
N TYR A 9 2.31 46.52 -57.89
CA TYR A 9 2.03 45.74 -56.68
C TYR A 9 1.32 44.40 -56.99
N CYS A 10 1.41 43.47 -56.01
CA CYS A 10 0.77 42.15 -55.87
C CYS A 10 1.57 40.91 -56.32
N LEU A 11 1.57 39.92 -55.40
CA LEU A 11 2.07 38.54 -55.47
C LEU A 11 3.57 38.31 -55.22
N LEU A 12 3.91 38.15 -53.93
CA LEU A 12 4.78 37.06 -53.43
C LEU A 12 4.58 36.91 -51.90
N PHE A 13 3.33 36.66 -51.53
CA PHE A 13 2.98 35.82 -50.39
C PHE A 13 2.85 34.38 -50.93
N LEU A 14 3.43 33.41 -50.21
CA LEU A 14 3.39 31.94 -50.37
C LEU A 14 4.75 31.31 -50.74
N PHE A 15 5.10 30.28 -49.96
CA PHE A 15 6.26 29.39 -50.04
C PHE A 15 7.53 29.84 -49.30
N PHE A 16 7.52 29.73 -47.96
CA PHE A 16 8.49 28.93 -47.18
C PHE A 16 7.94 28.80 -45.75
N GLY A 17 6.82 28.09 -45.63
CA GLY A 17 6.31 27.55 -44.37
C GLY A 17 6.31 26.03 -44.47
N LEU A 18 6.72 25.37 -43.39
CA LEU A 18 6.54 23.95 -43.07
C LEU A 18 7.44 22.93 -43.77
N SER A 19 8.54 22.57 -43.10
CA SER A 19 9.00 21.18 -43.01
C SER A 19 9.93 20.98 -41.80
N LYS A 20 9.39 21.08 -40.58
CA LYS A 20 9.91 20.23 -39.50
C LYS A 20 9.42 18.82 -39.84
N LEU A 21 10.29 17.95 -40.33
CA LEU A 21 10.05 16.51 -40.28
C LEU A 21 10.06 16.14 -38.79
N SER A 22 8.90 16.22 -38.13
CA SER A 22 8.71 15.65 -36.80
C SER A 22 8.87 14.13 -36.92
N ALA A 23 9.86 13.55 -36.23
CA ALA A 23 10.01 12.10 -36.15
C ALA A 23 8.68 11.46 -35.70
N GLN A 24 8.36 10.29 -36.24
CA GLN A 24 7.06 9.64 -36.00
C GLN A 24 6.83 9.42 -34.50
N CYS A 25 7.83 8.89 -33.79
CA CYS A 25 7.84 8.69 -32.34
C CYS A 25 9.29 8.87 -31.83
N PRO A 26 9.55 8.95 -30.50
CA PRO A 26 10.92 9.02 -29.97
C PRO A 26 11.83 7.86 -30.49
N GLU A 27 12.93 8.19 -31.18
CA GLU A 27 13.90 7.21 -31.71
C GLU A 27 15.07 6.95 -30.73
N GLY A 28 15.58 5.72 -30.68
CA GLY A 28 16.72 5.27 -29.85
C GLY A 28 16.75 3.76 -29.62
N GLN A 29 17.92 3.15 -29.36
CA GLN A 29 18.01 1.71 -29.00
C GLN A 29 17.27 1.42 -27.67
N ALA A 30 16.83 0.16 -27.50
CA ALA A 30 15.91 -0.34 -26.47
C ALA A 30 15.92 0.43 -25.13
N GLY A 31 14.74 0.91 -24.69
CA GLY A 31 14.60 1.53 -23.37
C GLY A 31 13.18 2.03 -23.09
N LEU A 32 12.91 2.39 -21.84
CA LEU A 32 11.65 2.92 -21.33
C LEU A 32 11.44 4.39 -21.76
N VAL A 33 10.26 4.74 -22.27
CA VAL A 33 9.77 6.13 -22.32
C VAL A 33 9.00 6.38 -21.03
N GLN A 34 9.49 7.30 -20.20
CA GLN A 34 8.83 7.63 -18.93
C GLN A 34 8.32 9.06 -18.96
N LEU A 35 7.02 9.22 -18.69
CA LEU A 35 6.33 10.50 -18.51
C LEU A 35 6.01 10.63 -17.03
N LYS A 36 6.79 11.42 -16.29
CA LYS A 36 6.79 11.47 -14.82
C LYS A 36 5.84 12.53 -14.26
N ASN A 37 5.46 13.52 -15.06
CA ASN A 37 4.65 14.67 -14.68
C ASN A 37 3.80 15.15 -15.87
N GLN A 38 2.85 16.05 -15.59
CA GLN A 38 1.92 16.57 -16.60
C GLN A 38 2.64 17.32 -17.73
N GLU A 39 3.69 18.09 -17.42
CA GLU A 39 4.43 18.87 -18.42
C GLU A 39 5.10 17.96 -19.47
N GLU A 40 5.73 16.86 -19.03
CA GLU A 40 6.33 15.86 -19.91
C GLU A 40 5.27 15.19 -20.81
N LEU A 41 4.08 14.92 -20.26
CA LEU A 41 2.99 14.30 -21.01
C LEU A 41 2.42 15.26 -22.07
N ASP A 42 2.19 16.51 -21.72
CA ASP A 42 1.68 17.53 -22.65
C ASP A 42 2.71 17.83 -23.75
N ALA A 43 4.00 17.83 -23.39
CA ALA A 43 5.10 17.99 -24.34
C ALA A 43 5.18 16.82 -25.33
N PHE A 44 4.76 15.61 -24.96
CA PHE A 44 4.80 14.44 -25.85
C PHE A 44 4.00 14.67 -27.14
N LEU A 45 2.77 15.21 -27.03
CA LEU A 45 1.93 15.51 -28.20
C LEU A 45 2.55 16.61 -29.08
N THR A 46 3.19 17.59 -28.46
CA THR A 46 3.81 18.71 -29.16
C THR A 46 5.08 18.29 -29.89
N ASN A 47 5.87 17.41 -29.27
CA ASN A 47 7.15 16.92 -29.79
C ASN A 47 6.97 15.81 -30.82
N TYR A 48 5.96 14.95 -30.63
CA TYR A 48 5.67 13.81 -31.48
C TYR A 48 4.20 13.81 -31.93
N PRO A 49 3.75 14.87 -32.65
CA PRO A 49 2.34 15.05 -33.00
C PRO A 49 1.80 13.94 -33.90
N ASN A 50 2.67 13.21 -34.59
CA ASN A 50 2.29 12.11 -35.47
C ASN A 50 2.50 10.73 -34.81
N CYS A 51 2.85 10.63 -33.52
CA CYS A 51 3.16 9.34 -32.90
C CYS A 51 1.95 8.44 -32.75
N THR A 52 1.92 7.40 -33.58
CA THR A 52 0.89 6.35 -33.57
C THR A 52 1.40 5.01 -33.06
N GLU A 53 2.69 4.72 -33.16
CA GLU A 53 3.25 3.42 -32.78
C GLU A 53 4.56 3.58 -32.01
N LEU A 54 4.50 3.32 -30.70
CA LEU A 54 5.65 3.35 -29.82
C LEU A 54 6.16 1.92 -29.59
N ASN A 55 7.19 1.50 -30.33
CA ASN A 55 7.79 0.17 -30.19
C ASN A 55 8.73 0.05 -28.97
N ARG A 56 8.35 0.69 -27.85
CA ARG A 56 9.09 0.76 -26.58
C ARG A 56 8.10 0.67 -25.42
N ASP A 57 8.62 0.37 -24.23
CA ASP A 57 7.83 0.44 -23.00
C ASP A 57 7.51 1.91 -22.68
N LEU A 58 6.27 2.19 -22.28
CA LEU A 58 5.79 3.49 -21.86
C LEU A 58 5.36 3.42 -20.40
N ARG A 59 5.93 4.26 -19.55
CA ARG A 59 5.50 4.46 -18.16
C ARG A 59 4.92 5.85 -17.99
N ILE A 60 3.68 5.92 -17.54
CA ILE A 60 2.97 7.12 -17.13
C ILE A 60 2.95 7.12 -15.59
N GLY A 61 3.67 8.07 -15.02
CA GLY A 61 3.81 8.27 -13.59
C GLY A 61 5.21 7.97 -13.04
N ASN A 62 5.36 8.17 -11.73
CA ASN A 62 6.65 8.14 -11.06
C ASN A 62 6.60 7.32 -9.77
N VAL A 63 7.28 6.17 -9.80
CA VAL A 63 7.38 5.22 -8.68
C VAL A 63 8.10 5.81 -7.45
N GLN A 64 8.97 6.81 -7.64
CA GLN A 64 9.82 7.35 -6.56
C GLN A 64 9.13 8.45 -5.74
N SER A 65 8.33 9.29 -6.38
CA SER A 65 7.74 10.49 -5.75
C SER A 65 6.23 10.63 -5.93
N GLY A 66 5.59 9.71 -6.65
CA GLY A 66 4.27 9.96 -7.25
C GLY A 66 4.35 10.98 -8.40
N SER A 67 3.29 11.07 -9.19
CA SER A 67 3.16 12.04 -10.27
C SER A 67 2.09 13.09 -9.97
N ASN A 68 2.20 14.25 -10.63
CA ASN A 68 1.14 15.25 -10.68
C ASN A 68 0.25 15.11 -11.93
N ILE A 69 0.30 13.96 -12.62
CA ILE A 69 -0.46 13.74 -13.86
C ILE A 69 -1.94 13.66 -13.52
N THR A 70 -2.73 14.47 -14.22
CA THR A 70 -4.20 14.54 -14.12
C THR A 70 -4.88 14.25 -15.45
N ASP A 71 -4.18 14.44 -16.57
CA ASP A 71 -4.70 14.30 -17.92
C ASP A 71 -3.69 13.51 -18.78
N VAL A 72 -4.16 12.54 -19.58
CA VAL A 72 -3.33 11.76 -20.51
C VAL A 72 -3.63 12.07 -21.98
N SER A 73 -4.39 13.14 -22.26
CA SER A 73 -4.79 13.58 -23.61
C SER A 73 -3.62 13.83 -24.57
N GLY A 74 -2.41 14.06 -24.05
CA GLY A 74 -1.17 14.12 -24.83
C GLY A 74 -0.84 12.84 -25.62
N LEU A 75 -1.48 11.71 -25.29
CA LEU A 75 -1.26 10.42 -25.93
C LEU A 75 -2.34 10.04 -26.96
N LYS A 76 -3.27 10.94 -27.29
CA LYS A 76 -4.46 10.68 -28.13
C LYS A 76 -4.22 10.08 -29.52
N ASN A 77 -3.01 10.21 -30.05
CA ASN A 77 -2.66 9.67 -31.37
C ASN A 77 -2.08 8.25 -31.30
N LEU A 78 -1.71 7.77 -30.10
CA LEU A 78 -1.05 6.49 -29.89
C LEU A 78 -2.02 5.34 -30.13
N LYS A 79 -1.68 4.47 -31.08
CA LYS A 79 -2.45 3.28 -31.48
C LYS A 79 -1.80 1.97 -31.04
N LYS A 80 -0.48 1.97 -30.86
CA LYS A 80 0.27 0.79 -30.45
C LYS A 80 1.40 1.17 -29.51
N VAL A 81 1.61 0.34 -28.49
CA VAL A 81 2.75 0.44 -27.58
C VAL A 81 3.30 -0.96 -27.28
N GLN A 82 4.57 -1.08 -26.89
CA GLN A 82 5.09 -2.37 -26.47
C GLN A 82 4.51 -2.78 -25.11
N ARG A 83 4.87 -2.08 -24.03
CA ARG A 83 4.25 -2.25 -22.70
C ARG A 83 3.78 -0.90 -22.20
N LEU A 84 2.58 -0.88 -21.61
CA LEU A 84 2.00 0.30 -21.00
C LEU A 84 1.95 0.11 -19.49
N HIS A 85 2.62 0.98 -18.76
CA HIS A 85 2.57 1.08 -17.30
C HIS A 85 1.92 2.42 -16.93
N ILE A 86 0.79 2.38 -16.24
CA ILE A 86 0.14 3.57 -15.68
C ILE A 86 0.16 3.39 -14.17
N GLU A 87 1.11 4.04 -13.51
CA GLU A 87 1.39 3.74 -12.11
C GLU A 87 1.81 4.96 -11.28
N TYR A 88 1.37 4.98 -10.01
CA TYR A 88 1.69 6.04 -9.04
C TYR A 88 1.16 7.44 -9.44
N ASN A 89 0.00 7.51 -10.08
CA ASN A 89 -0.66 8.77 -10.42
C ASN A 89 -1.82 9.06 -9.44
N GLN A 90 -1.51 9.71 -8.33
CA GLN A 90 -2.47 9.95 -7.25
C GLN A 90 -3.58 10.94 -7.61
N ASN A 91 -3.40 11.75 -8.66
CA ASN A 91 -4.39 12.75 -9.10
C ASN A 91 -5.11 12.36 -10.41
N LEU A 92 -4.74 11.25 -11.04
CA LEU A 92 -5.32 10.82 -12.32
C LEU A 92 -6.69 10.18 -12.10
N GLN A 93 -7.75 10.78 -12.66
CA GLN A 93 -9.13 10.31 -12.48
C GLN A 93 -9.65 9.44 -13.61
N THR A 94 -9.18 9.67 -14.85
CA THR A 94 -9.60 8.92 -16.04
C THR A 94 -8.40 8.68 -16.96
N LEU A 95 -8.54 7.77 -17.93
CA LEU A 95 -7.55 7.53 -18.99
C LEU A 95 -7.90 8.24 -20.31
N ALA A 96 -8.72 9.30 -20.26
CA ALA A 96 -9.13 10.04 -21.45
C ALA A 96 -7.90 10.55 -22.22
N GLY A 97 -7.82 10.22 -23.51
CA GLY A 97 -6.60 10.39 -24.31
C GLY A 97 -5.94 9.11 -24.78
N LEU A 98 -6.42 7.92 -24.40
CA LEU A 98 -5.89 6.64 -24.89
C LEU A 98 -6.86 5.92 -25.85
N GLU A 99 -7.94 6.56 -26.30
CA GLU A 99 -9.07 5.90 -26.99
C GLU A 99 -8.68 5.28 -28.34
N GLN A 100 -7.56 5.73 -28.90
CA GLN A 100 -7.01 5.21 -30.15
C GLN A 100 -6.07 4.02 -29.95
N LEU A 101 -5.69 3.68 -28.70
CA LEU A 101 -4.78 2.59 -28.40
C LEU A 101 -5.45 1.24 -28.68
N GLN A 102 -4.97 0.54 -29.70
CA GLN A 102 -5.55 -0.70 -30.21
C GLN A 102 -4.84 -1.95 -29.72
N THR A 103 -3.52 -1.89 -29.54
CA THR A 103 -2.70 -3.06 -29.20
C THR A 103 -1.58 -2.72 -28.22
N ALA A 104 -1.31 -3.65 -27.31
CA ALA A 104 -0.14 -3.66 -26.43
C ALA A 104 0.32 -5.10 -26.17
N GLN A 105 1.59 -5.32 -25.83
CA GLN A 105 2.02 -6.62 -25.31
C GLN A 105 1.56 -6.79 -23.86
N ARG A 106 1.83 -5.79 -23.01
CA ARG A 106 1.40 -5.79 -21.61
C ARG A 106 0.80 -4.45 -21.24
N VAL A 107 -0.27 -4.48 -20.45
CA VAL A 107 -0.87 -3.30 -19.82
C VAL A 107 -0.87 -3.51 -18.31
N THR A 108 -0.32 -2.56 -17.56
CA THR A 108 -0.31 -2.55 -16.09
C THR A 108 -0.87 -1.21 -15.61
N ILE A 109 -1.94 -1.25 -14.81
CA ILE A 109 -2.57 -0.08 -14.20
C ILE A 109 -2.57 -0.30 -12.70
N GLN A 110 -1.72 0.42 -11.95
CA GLN A 110 -1.62 0.21 -10.51
C GLN A 110 -1.33 1.45 -9.68
N LEU A 111 -1.80 1.48 -8.43
CA LEU A 111 -1.50 2.55 -7.48
C LEU A 111 -1.89 3.95 -8.01
N ASN A 112 -3.06 4.03 -8.65
CA ASN A 112 -3.69 5.29 -9.07
C ASN A 112 -4.96 5.48 -8.25
N ASN A 113 -4.82 5.88 -6.98
CA ASN A 113 -5.91 5.78 -6.00
C ASN A 113 -7.16 6.56 -6.41
N ASN A 114 -7.03 7.69 -7.12
CA ASN A 114 -8.15 8.51 -7.59
C ASN A 114 -8.70 8.11 -8.97
N LEU A 115 -8.18 7.05 -9.60
CA LEU A 115 -8.65 6.58 -10.91
C LEU A 115 -10.04 5.94 -10.76
N THR A 116 -11.03 6.53 -11.42
CA THR A 116 -12.43 6.09 -11.36
C THR A 116 -12.87 5.38 -12.64
N SER A 117 -12.21 5.63 -13.78
CA SER A 117 -12.60 5.07 -15.08
C SER A 117 -11.39 4.78 -15.97
N ILE A 118 -11.46 3.66 -16.69
CA ILE A 118 -10.51 3.25 -17.73
C ILE A 118 -11.12 3.30 -19.14
N GLU A 119 -12.22 4.02 -19.35
CA GLU A 119 -12.92 4.12 -20.65
C GLU A 119 -12.03 4.65 -21.79
N GLY A 120 -10.95 5.36 -21.43
CA GLY A 120 -9.88 5.71 -22.33
C GLY A 120 -9.25 4.52 -23.05
N LEU A 121 -9.40 3.28 -22.57
CA LEU A 121 -8.91 2.09 -23.26
C LEU A 121 -9.90 1.49 -24.27
N SER A 122 -11.03 2.14 -24.57
CA SER A 122 -12.10 1.65 -25.48
C SER A 122 -11.66 1.31 -26.91
N GLY A 123 -10.45 1.69 -27.31
CA GLY A 123 -9.80 1.27 -28.55
C GLY A 123 -9.17 -0.12 -28.51
N LEU A 124 -8.88 -0.64 -27.31
CA LEU A 124 -8.01 -1.80 -27.10
C LEU A 124 -8.70 -3.08 -27.56
N THR A 125 -8.08 -3.78 -28.49
CA THR A 125 -8.62 -5.00 -29.11
C THR A 125 -7.81 -6.25 -28.77
N ASN A 126 -6.53 -6.08 -28.45
CA ASN A 126 -5.60 -7.17 -28.19
C ASN A 126 -4.53 -6.78 -27.17
N VAL A 127 -4.30 -7.67 -26.20
CA VAL A 127 -3.17 -7.61 -25.25
C VAL A 127 -2.43 -8.95 -25.25
N GLU A 128 -1.26 -9.00 -25.87
CA GLU A 128 -0.60 -10.27 -26.22
C GLU A 128 -0.14 -11.10 -25.00
N GLU A 129 0.41 -10.44 -23.98
CA GLU A 129 0.96 -11.09 -22.77
C GLU A 129 0.01 -10.95 -21.58
N SER A 130 -0.22 -9.75 -21.04
CA SER A 130 -1.04 -9.64 -19.82
C SER A 130 -1.67 -8.26 -19.63
N LEU A 131 -2.92 -8.25 -19.15
CA LEU A 131 -3.59 -7.07 -18.62
C LEU A 131 -3.70 -7.19 -17.10
N SER A 132 -3.00 -6.30 -16.38
CA SER A 132 -2.98 -6.26 -14.91
C SER A 132 -3.56 -4.94 -14.41
N ILE A 133 -4.58 -5.02 -13.56
CA ILE A 133 -5.20 -3.86 -12.89
C ILE A 133 -5.17 -4.13 -11.39
N SER A 134 -4.40 -3.35 -10.64
CA SER A 134 -4.24 -3.59 -9.20
C SER A 134 -4.12 -2.35 -8.33
N ASN A 135 -4.65 -2.41 -7.11
CA ASN A 135 -4.52 -1.32 -6.12
C ASN A 135 -4.99 0.05 -6.65
N ASN A 136 -6.16 0.12 -7.29
CA ASN A 136 -6.80 1.38 -7.69
C ASN A 136 -8.04 1.58 -6.80
N GLU A 137 -7.87 2.33 -5.70
CA GLU A 137 -8.83 2.41 -4.59
C GLU A 137 -10.21 2.95 -4.96
N ASN A 138 -10.37 3.65 -6.08
CA ASN A 138 -11.63 4.22 -6.54
C ASN A 138 -12.14 3.64 -7.88
N LEU A 139 -11.49 2.62 -8.45
CA LEU A 139 -11.88 2.04 -9.73
C LEU A 139 -12.99 0.99 -9.55
N GLN A 140 -14.22 1.33 -9.95
CA GLN A 140 -15.40 0.50 -9.68
C GLN A 140 -15.87 -0.38 -10.85
N HIS A 141 -15.39 -0.13 -12.08
CA HIS A 141 -15.81 -0.85 -13.28
C HIS A 141 -14.69 -0.95 -14.33
N LEU A 142 -14.84 -1.86 -15.29
CA LEU A 142 -13.87 -2.14 -16.37
C LEU A 142 -14.33 -1.64 -17.75
N LYS A 143 -15.34 -0.74 -17.79
CA LYS A 143 -15.74 -0.03 -19.01
C LYS A 143 -14.53 0.61 -19.68
N GLY A 144 -14.41 0.42 -20.98
CA GLY A 144 -13.20 0.65 -21.77
C GLY A 144 -12.56 -0.62 -22.32
N LEU A 145 -12.92 -1.82 -21.86
CA LEU A 145 -12.32 -3.07 -22.36
C LEU A 145 -13.23 -3.84 -23.34
N GLU A 146 -14.32 -3.23 -23.82
CA GLU A 146 -15.45 -3.90 -24.50
C GLU A 146 -15.08 -4.61 -25.81
N LYS A 147 -13.95 -4.24 -26.42
CA LYS A 147 -13.49 -4.79 -27.69
C LYS A 147 -12.47 -5.91 -27.53
N ILE A 148 -11.99 -6.18 -26.32
CA ILE A 148 -10.98 -7.20 -26.10
C ILE A 148 -11.62 -8.58 -26.18
N LYS A 149 -11.07 -9.42 -27.05
CA LYS A 149 -11.51 -10.81 -27.23
C LYS A 149 -10.53 -11.83 -26.68
N ASN A 150 -9.24 -11.55 -26.83
CA ASN A 150 -8.18 -12.46 -26.41
C ASN A 150 -7.13 -11.66 -25.65
N ILE A 151 -6.68 -12.21 -24.53
CA ILE A 151 -5.57 -11.70 -23.73
C ILE A 151 -4.66 -12.89 -23.42
N GLY A 152 -3.35 -12.67 -23.21
CA GLY A 152 -2.52 -13.70 -22.60
C GLY A 152 -3.02 -14.05 -21.19
N GLY A 153 -2.80 -13.18 -20.20
CA GLY A 153 -3.35 -13.30 -18.84
C GLY A 153 -4.13 -12.06 -18.37
N LEU A 154 -5.15 -12.28 -17.55
CA LEU A 154 -5.92 -11.22 -16.90
C LEU A 154 -5.73 -11.29 -15.38
N ILE A 155 -5.24 -10.19 -14.79
CA ILE A 155 -4.95 -10.09 -13.35
C ILE A 155 -5.71 -8.88 -12.77
N LEU A 156 -6.61 -9.14 -11.82
CA LEU A 156 -7.42 -8.14 -11.11
C LEU A 156 -7.20 -8.29 -9.60
N ILE A 157 -6.53 -7.33 -8.96
CA ILE A 157 -6.13 -7.43 -7.55
C ILE A 157 -6.42 -6.14 -6.76
N ASN A 158 -7.09 -6.22 -5.60
CA ASN A 158 -7.29 -5.06 -4.72
C ASN A 158 -7.96 -3.86 -5.42
N ASN A 159 -9.05 -4.08 -6.15
CA ASN A 159 -9.88 -3.00 -6.69
C ASN A 159 -11.31 -3.10 -6.13
N PRO A 160 -12.01 -1.99 -5.89
CA PRO A 160 -13.40 -1.98 -5.41
C PRO A 160 -14.42 -2.25 -6.56
N ILE A 161 -14.05 -3.09 -7.53
CA ILE A 161 -14.90 -3.43 -8.66
C ILE A 161 -16.09 -4.26 -8.21
N GLN A 162 -17.30 -3.90 -8.67
CA GLN A 162 -18.54 -4.61 -8.30
C GLN A 162 -18.89 -5.72 -9.29
N ASN A 163 -18.52 -5.53 -10.56
CA ASN A 163 -18.73 -6.47 -11.65
C ASN A 163 -17.61 -6.32 -12.71
N LEU A 164 -17.62 -7.20 -13.71
CA LEU A 164 -16.64 -7.22 -14.80
C LEU A 164 -17.18 -6.62 -16.12
N GLU A 165 -18.21 -5.77 -16.05
CA GLU A 165 -18.75 -5.07 -17.22
C GLU A 165 -17.62 -4.35 -17.96
N GLY A 166 -17.52 -4.64 -19.27
CA GLY A 166 -16.36 -4.28 -20.09
C GLY A 166 -15.67 -5.52 -20.67
N LEU A 167 -15.78 -6.70 -20.05
CA LEU A 167 -15.14 -7.93 -20.56
C LEU A 167 -16.09 -8.86 -21.35
N ASN A 168 -17.25 -8.35 -21.75
CA ASN A 168 -18.36 -9.10 -22.38
C ASN A 168 -18.01 -9.82 -23.70
N GLN A 169 -16.86 -9.50 -24.30
CA GLN A 169 -16.38 -10.11 -25.54
C GLN A 169 -15.18 -11.04 -25.35
N LEU A 170 -14.69 -11.23 -24.11
CA LEU A 170 -13.53 -12.05 -23.83
C LEU A 170 -13.84 -13.53 -24.08
N GLU A 171 -13.15 -14.12 -25.04
CA GLU A 171 -13.36 -15.49 -25.53
C GLU A 171 -12.29 -16.47 -25.01
N SER A 172 -11.03 -16.02 -24.87
CA SER A 172 -9.94 -16.88 -24.38
C SER A 172 -8.83 -16.13 -23.63
N LEU A 173 -8.20 -16.86 -22.70
CA LEU A 173 -7.00 -16.46 -21.96
C LEU A 173 -5.91 -17.52 -22.13
N LYS A 174 -4.77 -17.16 -22.72
CA LYS A 174 -3.69 -18.13 -22.94
C LYS A 174 -3.03 -18.59 -21.64
N ASP A 175 -2.77 -17.65 -20.74
CA ASP A 175 -2.05 -17.87 -19.48
C ASP A 175 -3.04 -18.10 -18.34
N GLY A 176 -3.93 -17.17 -18.03
CA GLY A 176 -4.93 -17.42 -16.99
C GLY A 176 -5.73 -16.21 -16.53
N LEU A 177 -6.74 -16.50 -15.71
CA LEU A 177 -7.59 -15.54 -15.05
C LEU A 177 -7.27 -15.52 -13.55
N SER A 178 -6.82 -14.37 -13.05
CA SER A 178 -6.58 -14.15 -11.62
C SER A 178 -7.46 -13.01 -11.12
N ILE A 179 -8.44 -13.35 -10.28
CA ILE A 179 -9.34 -12.41 -9.61
C ILE A 179 -9.12 -12.56 -8.11
N LEU A 180 -8.33 -11.66 -7.52
CA LEU A 180 -7.84 -11.79 -6.15
C LEU A 180 -8.20 -10.55 -5.33
N ASN A 181 -8.68 -10.71 -4.10
CA ASN A 181 -8.88 -9.61 -3.16
C ASN A 181 -9.75 -8.44 -3.72
N ASN A 182 -10.83 -8.74 -4.43
CA ASN A 182 -11.81 -7.71 -4.84
C ASN A 182 -13.07 -7.88 -3.98
N PRO A 183 -13.13 -7.30 -2.77
CA PRO A 183 -14.13 -7.65 -1.76
C PRO A 183 -15.56 -7.25 -2.14
N LEU A 184 -15.74 -6.30 -3.07
CA LEU A 184 -17.04 -5.84 -3.56
C LEU A 184 -17.53 -6.58 -4.82
N LEU A 185 -16.71 -7.45 -5.41
CA LEU A 185 -17.05 -8.14 -6.65
C LEU A 185 -18.14 -9.18 -6.38
N SER A 186 -19.31 -8.97 -6.99
CA SER A 186 -20.49 -9.82 -6.81
C SER A 186 -20.96 -10.51 -8.08
N ASP A 187 -20.41 -10.18 -9.25
CA ASP A 187 -20.88 -10.68 -10.54
C ASP A 187 -19.75 -10.90 -11.57
N LEU A 188 -19.71 -12.10 -12.16
CA LEU A 188 -18.79 -12.50 -13.24
C LEU A 188 -19.48 -12.65 -14.60
N SER A 189 -20.77 -12.31 -14.73
CA SER A 189 -21.61 -12.54 -15.91
C SER A 189 -21.00 -12.03 -17.23
N ALA A 190 -20.20 -10.97 -17.17
CA ALA A 190 -19.43 -10.44 -18.31
C ALA A 190 -18.47 -11.46 -18.95
N LEU A 191 -18.10 -12.53 -18.24
CA LEU A 191 -17.22 -13.58 -18.77
C LEU A 191 -17.96 -14.67 -19.56
N SER A 192 -19.26 -14.51 -19.86
CA SER A 192 -20.12 -15.55 -20.45
C SER A 192 -19.64 -16.16 -21.78
N LYS A 193 -18.67 -15.54 -22.46
CA LYS A 193 -18.05 -16.02 -23.70
C LYS A 193 -16.71 -16.71 -23.50
N LEU A 194 -16.15 -16.71 -22.29
CA LEU A 194 -14.84 -17.26 -22.00
C LEU A 194 -14.91 -18.79 -22.10
N THR A 195 -14.21 -19.36 -23.08
CA THR A 195 -14.23 -20.81 -23.35
C THR A 195 -12.96 -21.54 -22.90
N LYS A 196 -11.85 -20.81 -22.75
CA LYS A 196 -10.53 -21.37 -22.41
C LYS A 196 -9.72 -20.41 -21.53
N ALA A 197 -9.02 -20.95 -20.55
CA ALA A 197 -8.03 -20.24 -19.73
C ALA A 197 -6.80 -21.14 -19.51
N GLY A 198 -5.59 -20.60 -19.29
CA GLY A 198 -4.47 -21.45 -18.88
C GLY A 198 -4.50 -21.83 -17.40
N GLY A 199 -5.05 -20.95 -16.55
CA GLY A 199 -5.32 -21.16 -15.12
C GLY A 199 -6.51 -20.33 -14.66
N LEU A 200 -7.15 -20.74 -13.57
CA LEU A 200 -8.28 -20.01 -12.97
C LEU A 200 -8.07 -19.85 -11.46
N TYR A 201 -7.81 -18.61 -11.04
CA TYR A 201 -7.55 -18.25 -9.64
C TYR A 201 -8.61 -17.25 -9.18
N ILE A 202 -9.56 -17.70 -8.36
CA ILE A 202 -10.60 -16.85 -7.78
C ILE A 202 -10.42 -16.91 -6.26
N ARG A 203 -9.83 -15.85 -5.67
CA ARG A 203 -9.48 -15.85 -4.25
C ARG A 203 -9.88 -14.56 -3.54
N ASN A 204 -10.33 -14.69 -2.29
CA ASN A 204 -10.64 -13.53 -1.43
C ASN A 204 -11.65 -12.54 -2.05
N ASN A 205 -12.63 -13.02 -2.83
CA ASN A 205 -13.72 -12.18 -3.35
C ASN A 205 -14.97 -12.40 -2.50
N ARG A 206 -14.98 -11.78 -1.31
CA ARG A 206 -15.94 -12.07 -0.23
C ARG A 206 -17.41 -11.92 -0.66
N ALA A 207 -17.73 -10.95 -1.52
CA ALA A 207 -19.10 -10.67 -1.96
C ALA A 207 -19.63 -11.62 -3.04
N LEU A 208 -18.79 -12.47 -3.66
CA LEU A 208 -19.16 -13.28 -4.82
C LEU A 208 -20.06 -14.47 -4.43
N PRO A 209 -21.32 -14.56 -4.89
CA PRO A 209 -22.25 -15.61 -4.48
C PRO A 209 -22.20 -16.88 -5.36
N SER A 210 -21.79 -16.76 -6.62
CA SER A 210 -21.66 -17.84 -7.60
C SER A 210 -20.55 -17.54 -8.61
N LEU A 211 -20.20 -18.52 -9.45
CA LEU A 211 -19.30 -18.33 -10.59
C LEU A 211 -20.05 -18.07 -11.92
N SER A 212 -21.30 -17.61 -11.85
CA SER A 212 -22.15 -17.38 -13.01
C SER A 212 -21.47 -16.44 -14.01
N GLY A 213 -21.51 -16.79 -15.29
CA GLY A 213 -20.68 -16.20 -16.34
C GLY A 213 -19.54 -17.11 -16.82
N LEU A 214 -19.22 -18.20 -16.12
CA LEU A 214 -18.19 -19.17 -16.57
C LEU A 214 -18.75 -20.44 -17.23
N GLU A 215 -20.04 -20.46 -17.58
CA GLU A 215 -20.75 -21.65 -18.10
C GLU A 215 -20.14 -22.23 -19.39
N GLN A 216 -19.47 -21.39 -20.18
CA GLN A 216 -18.83 -21.81 -21.44
C GLN A 216 -17.37 -22.24 -21.27
N LEU A 217 -16.77 -22.07 -20.08
CA LEU A 217 -15.37 -22.41 -19.83
C LEU A 217 -15.20 -23.92 -19.89
N SER A 218 -14.50 -24.40 -20.92
CA SER A 218 -14.39 -25.82 -21.25
C SER A 218 -13.03 -26.43 -20.97
N GLU A 219 -11.98 -25.61 -20.84
CA GLU A 219 -10.60 -26.09 -20.76
C GLU A 219 -9.73 -25.16 -19.89
N ILE A 220 -8.99 -25.75 -18.96
CA ILE A 220 -7.88 -25.12 -18.22
C ILE A 220 -6.57 -25.82 -18.61
N THR A 221 -5.72 -25.15 -19.38
CA THR A 221 -4.66 -25.83 -20.16
C THR A 221 -3.30 -26.00 -19.44
N LEU A 222 -2.97 -25.16 -18.47
CA LEU A 222 -1.61 -25.10 -17.90
C LEU A 222 -1.53 -25.49 -16.43
N ASP A 223 -2.32 -24.83 -15.57
CA ASP A 223 -1.87 -24.56 -14.21
C ASP A 223 -2.79 -25.19 -13.13
N VAL A 224 -3.75 -24.43 -12.60
CA VAL A 224 -4.58 -24.84 -11.47
C VAL A 224 -5.98 -24.21 -11.59
N LEU A 225 -7.01 -24.96 -11.21
CA LEU A 225 -8.30 -24.40 -10.78
C LEU A 225 -8.22 -24.15 -9.28
N GLN A 226 -8.01 -22.90 -8.88
CA GLN A 226 -7.93 -22.50 -7.48
C GLN A 226 -9.10 -21.59 -7.11
N ILE A 227 -9.99 -22.10 -6.26
CA ILE A 227 -11.12 -21.36 -5.69
C ILE A 227 -10.94 -21.35 -4.19
N SER A 228 -10.53 -20.22 -3.61
CA SER A 228 -10.34 -20.17 -2.16
C SER A 228 -10.71 -18.87 -1.46
N ASN A 229 -11.16 -18.97 -0.22
CA ASN A 229 -11.53 -17.81 0.60
C ASN A 229 -12.61 -16.92 -0.05
N ASN A 230 -13.53 -17.49 -0.84
CA ASN A 230 -14.70 -16.78 -1.36
C ASN A 230 -15.88 -17.06 -0.42
N TYR A 231 -16.00 -16.24 0.62
CA TYR A 231 -16.87 -16.53 1.77
C TYR A 231 -18.33 -16.76 1.38
N ASN A 232 -18.91 -15.94 0.50
CA ASN A 232 -20.31 -16.04 0.09
C ASN A 232 -20.57 -17.03 -1.06
N LEU A 233 -19.54 -17.69 -1.60
CA LEU A 233 -19.68 -18.57 -2.76
C LEU A 233 -20.47 -19.82 -2.39
N LYS A 234 -21.66 -19.99 -2.98
CA LYS A 234 -22.60 -21.07 -2.62
C LYS A 234 -22.39 -22.35 -3.42
N ASN A 235 -22.00 -22.23 -4.69
CA ASN A 235 -21.78 -23.36 -5.60
C ASN A 235 -20.77 -22.98 -6.69
N ILE A 236 -20.34 -23.99 -7.44
CA ILE A 236 -19.46 -23.86 -8.61
C ILE A 236 -20.12 -24.39 -9.89
N ASP A 237 -21.45 -24.41 -9.94
CA ASP A 237 -22.24 -25.06 -11.02
C ASP A 237 -21.94 -24.49 -12.41
N ALA A 238 -21.55 -23.22 -12.46
CA ALA A 238 -21.11 -22.56 -13.68
C ALA A 238 -19.88 -23.23 -14.32
N LEU A 239 -19.13 -24.07 -13.60
CA LEU A 239 -18.02 -24.83 -14.18
C LEU A 239 -18.45 -26.12 -14.89
N SER A 240 -19.75 -26.43 -14.99
CA SER A 240 -20.26 -27.67 -15.60
C SER A 240 -19.80 -27.93 -17.05
N GLY A 241 -19.38 -26.88 -17.77
CA GLY A 241 -18.79 -26.99 -19.10
C GLY A 241 -17.32 -27.44 -19.11
N LEU A 242 -16.62 -27.39 -17.97
CA LEU A 242 -15.20 -27.68 -17.84
C LEU A 242 -14.95 -29.18 -18.07
N LYS A 243 -14.07 -29.49 -19.02
CA LYS A 243 -13.73 -30.87 -19.42
C LYS A 243 -12.33 -31.28 -19.04
N SER A 244 -11.41 -30.34 -18.85
CA SER A 244 -9.99 -30.63 -18.62
C SER A 244 -9.40 -29.62 -17.65
N VAL A 245 -8.71 -30.14 -16.63
CA VAL A 245 -7.91 -29.41 -15.65
C VAL A 245 -6.90 -30.37 -15.04
N LYS A 246 -5.69 -29.89 -14.74
CA LYS A 246 -4.64 -30.71 -14.12
C LYS A 246 -4.71 -30.77 -12.60
N ASN A 247 -4.98 -29.65 -11.96
CA ASN A 247 -4.96 -29.53 -10.51
C ASN A 247 -6.19 -28.77 -10.03
N ILE A 248 -6.88 -29.31 -9.03
CA ILE A 248 -8.06 -28.69 -8.43
C ILE A 248 -7.77 -28.38 -6.96
N GLN A 249 -7.92 -27.12 -6.58
CA GLN A 249 -7.79 -26.65 -5.20
C GLN A 249 -9.03 -25.83 -4.83
N ILE A 250 -9.90 -26.43 -4.01
CA ILE A 250 -11.11 -25.78 -3.50
C ILE A 250 -11.00 -25.72 -1.98
N GLU A 251 -10.70 -24.54 -1.46
CA GLU A 251 -10.33 -24.39 -0.05
C GLU A 251 -10.99 -23.19 0.62
N LYS A 252 -11.44 -23.33 1.87
CA LYS A 252 -11.88 -22.18 2.68
C LYS A 252 -13.04 -21.38 2.05
N ASN A 253 -13.97 -22.05 1.35
CA ASN A 253 -15.19 -21.42 0.85
C ASN A 253 -16.34 -21.74 1.81
N ALA A 254 -16.58 -20.85 2.78
CA ALA A 254 -17.44 -21.11 3.94
C ALA A 254 -18.89 -21.48 3.58
N GLN A 255 -19.43 -20.93 2.49
CA GLN A 255 -20.81 -21.13 2.05
C GLN A 255 -20.97 -22.18 0.93
N LEU A 256 -19.88 -22.82 0.49
CA LEU A 256 -19.91 -23.74 -0.64
C LEU A 256 -20.62 -25.03 -0.24
N SER A 257 -21.75 -25.34 -0.89
CA SER A 257 -22.58 -26.51 -0.54
C SER A 257 -22.41 -27.71 -1.47
N ASN A 258 -21.91 -27.51 -2.69
CA ASN A 258 -21.77 -28.59 -3.67
C ASN A 258 -20.61 -28.42 -4.66
N LEU A 259 -20.23 -29.51 -5.32
CA LEU A 259 -19.22 -29.60 -6.40
C LEU A 259 -19.79 -30.08 -7.75
N LEU A 260 -21.09 -29.89 -7.99
CA LEU A 260 -21.77 -30.44 -9.18
C LEU A 260 -21.23 -29.87 -10.50
N GLY A 261 -20.67 -28.66 -10.47
CA GLY A 261 -19.94 -28.07 -11.60
C GLY A 261 -18.77 -28.91 -12.11
N LEU A 262 -18.28 -29.91 -11.38
CA LEU A 262 -17.15 -30.75 -11.80
C LEU A 262 -17.56 -32.09 -12.41
N ASN A 263 -18.85 -32.33 -12.65
CA ASN A 263 -19.39 -33.63 -13.09
C ASN A 263 -18.86 -34.14 -14.44
N ASN A 264 -18.37 -33.25 -15.29
CA ASN A 264 -18.02 -33.56 -16.69
C ASN A 264 -16.51 -33.52 -16.97
N LEU A 265 -15.68 -33.52 -15.93
CA LEU A 265 -14.23 -33.52 -16.07
C LEU A 265 -13.72 -34.85 -16.62
N ASN A 266 -12.84 -34.76 -17.61
CA ASN A 266 -11.98 -35.85 -18.01
C ASN A 266 -10.85 -36.01 -16.99
N ILE A 267 -10.96 -37.03 -16.16
CA ILE A 267 -10.04 -37.30 -15.05
C ILE A 267 -8.66 -37.81 -15.49
N THR A 268 -8.46 -38.19 -16.76
CA THR A 268 -7.17 -38.74 -17.20
C THR A 268 -6.03 -37.73 -17.13
N GLN A 269 -6.36 -36.45 -17.05
CA GLN A 269 -5.40 -35.35 -16.93
C GLN A 269 -5.34 -34.75 -15.52
N LEU A 270 -6.21 -35.20 -14.60
CA LEU A 270 -6.25 -34.72 -13.23
C LEU A 270 -5.12 -35.39 -12.44
N GLU A 271 -4.18 -34.58 -11.94
CA GLU A 271 -3.00 -35.02 -11.20
C GLU A 271 -3.19 -34.88 -9.69
N ASP A 272 -3.82 -33.78 -9.24
CA ASP A 272 -4.02 -33.48 -7.82
C ASP A 272 -5.44 -32.92 -7.55
N LEU A 273 -6.08 -33.45 -6.50
CA LEU A 273 -7.38 -33.01 -6.01
C LEU A 273 -7.29 -32.62 -4.54
N LYS A 274 -7.40 -31.33 -4.25
CA LYS A 274 -7.45 -30.80 -2.89
C LYS A 274 -8.77 -30.11 -2.61
N ILE A 275 -9.53 -30.66 -1.67
CA ILE A 275 -10.81 -30.10 -1.20
C ILE A 275 -10.74 -30.03 0.32
N THR A 276 -10.48 -28.85 0.88
CA THR A 276 -10.27 -28.74 2.33
C THR A 276 -10.91 -27.48 2.93
N TYR A 277 -11.34 -27.55 4.18
CA TYR A 277 -11.90 -26.39 4.90
C TYR A 277 -13.14 -25.78 4.21
N ASN A 278 -14.02 -26.58 3.62
CA ASN A 278 -15.32 -26.12 3.09
C ASN A 278 -16.45 -26.64 4.00
N PRO A 279 -16.74 -25.96 5.12
CA PRO A 279 -17.53 -26.51 6.21
C PRO A 279 -18.97 -26.83 5.84
N LEU A 280 -19.56 -26.19 4.82
CA LEU A 280 -20.95 -26.45 4.37
C LEU A 280 -21.04 -27.38 3.15
N LEU A 281 -19.92 -27.94 2.68
CA LEU A 281 -19.90 -28.78 1.47
C LEU A 281 -20.45 -30.18 1.77
N THR A 282 -21.71 -30.44 1.40
CA THR A 282 -22.41 -31.72 1.63
C THR A 282 -22.61 -32.55 0.36
N TYR A 283 -22.48 -31.94 -0.83
CA TYR A 283 -22.62 -32.62 -2.13
C TYR A 283 -21.31 -32.60 -2.93
N CYS A 284 -20.43 -33.56 -2.67
CA CYS A 284 -19.11 -33.70 -3.33
C CYS A 284 -19.00 -34.92 -4.25
N ASN A 285 -20.07 -35.71 -4.39
CA ASN A 285 -20.13 -36.92 -5.20
C ASN A 285 -20.27 -36.63 -6.70
N SER A 286 -19.49 -35.66 -7.20
CA SER A 286 -19.43 -35.41 -8.63
C SER A 286 -18.96 -36.68 -9.35
N THR A 287 -19.57 -37.02 -10.49
CA THR A 287 -19.23 -38.24 -11.25
C THR A 287 -17.74 -38.34 -11.53
N SER A 288 -17.10 -37.24 -11.91
CA SER A 288 -15.66 -37.20 -12.15
C SER A 288 -14.85 -37.38 -10.86
N ILE A 289 -15.24 -36.74 -9.76
CA ILE A 289 -14.54 -36.89 -8.46
C ILE A 289 -14.65 -38.33 -7.97
N CYS A 290 -15.85 -38.92 -8.04
CA CYS A 290 -16.09 -40.32 -7.72
C CYS A 290 -15.18 -41.25 -8.52
N THR A 291 -15.13 -41.05 -9.84
CA THR A 291 -14.30 -41.87 -10.72
C THR A 291 -12.82 -41.72 -10.38
N TYR A 292 -12.34 -40.49 -10.17
CA TYR A 292 -10.94 -40.20 -9.83
C TYR A 292 -10.50 -40.87 -8.53
N ILE A 293 -11.29 -40.74 -7.47
CA ILE A 293 -10.99 -41.35 -6.16
C ILE A 293 -11.03 -42.88 -6.27
N SER A 294 -12.02 -43.45 -6.96
CA SER A 294 -12.13 -44.91 -7.12
C SER A 294 -10.94 -45.54 -7.86
N GLN A 295 -10.24 -44.76 -8.69
CA GLN A 295 -9.03 -45.18 -9.42
C GLN A 295 -7.74 -44.96 -8.61
N GLY A 296 -7.84 -44.50 -7.36
CA GLY A 296 -6.68 -44.24 -6.49
C GLY A 296 -5.97 -42.92 -6.80
N GLY A 297 -6.66 -41.94 -7.38
CA GLY A 297 -6.12 -40.60 -7.62
C GLY A 297 -5.61 -39.92 -6.35
N PHE A 298 -4.55 -39.13 -6.48
CA PHE A 298 -3.96 -38.41 -5.35
C PHE A 298 -4.92 -37.31 -4.89
N SER A 299 -5.36 -37.40 -3.63
CA SER A 299 -6.35 -36.46 -3.10
C SER A 299 -6.09 -36.12 -1.63
N GLU A 300 -6.25 -34.83 -1.32
CA GLU A 300 -6.29 -34.31 0.03
C GLU A 300 -7.69 -33.78 0.33
N ILE A 301 -8.46 -34.56 1.09
CA ILE A 301 -9.83 -34.25 1.48
C ILE A 301 -9.92 -34.31 3.00
N LYS A 302 -10.16 -33.15 3.63
CA LYS A 302 -10.29 -33.00 5.09
C LYS A 302 -11.03 -31.73 5.45
N GLU A 303 -11.60 -31.66 6.65
CA GLU A 303 -12.21 -30.42 7.18
C GLU A 303 -13.35 -29.86 6.31
N ASN A 304 -14.10 -30.73 5.61
CA ASN A 304 -15.35 -30.37 4.94
C ASN A 304 -16.57 -30.88 5.73
N SER A 305 -17.80 -30.73 5.22
CA SER A 305 -18.98 -31.33 5.86
C SER A 305 -18.97 -32.86 5.75
N ILE A 306 -19.78 -33.52 6.59
CA ILE A 306 -19.99 -34.96 6.55
C ILE A 306 -20.46 -35.41 5.17
N GLY A 307 -19.92 -36.54 4.72
CA GLY A 307 -20.05 -37.06 3.38
C GLY A 307 -18.97 -36.57 2.42
N CYS A 308 -18.24 -35.52 2.80
CA CYS A 308 -17.21 -34.87 2.00
C CYS A 308 -15.91 -34.63 2.78
N SER A 309 -15.81 -35.08 4.03
CA SER A 309 -14.64 -34.82 4.90
C SER A 309 -13.50 -35.82 4.74
N SER A 310 -13.65 -36.89 3.96
CA SER A 310 -12.58 -37.84 3.68
C SER A 310 -12.80 -38.57 2.35
N THR A 311 -11.75 -39.17 1.79
CA THR A 311 -11.87 -39.99 0.57
C THR A 311 -12.76 -41.22 0.78
N GLN A 312 -12.78 -41.78 1.99
CA GLN A 312 -13.62 -42.90 2.37
C GLN A 312 -15.11 -42.50 2.38
N GLU A 313 -15.44 -41.34 2.96
CA GLU A 313 -16.80 -40.81 2.92
C GLU A 313 -17.26 -40.54 1.49
N ILE A 314 -16.45 -39.86 0.67
CA ILE A 314 -16.82 -39.63 -0.74
C ILE A 314 -17.02 -40.96 -1.46
N SER A 315 -16.13 -41.94 -1.27
CA SER A 315 -16.26 -43.26 -1.89
C SER A 315 -17.58 -43.96 -1.54
N SER A 316 -18.08 -43.79 -0.30
CA SER A 316 -19.38 -44.31 0.13
C SER A 316 -20.58 -43.62 -0.54
N PHE A 317 -20.45 -42.34 -0.92
CA PHE A 317 -21.44 -41.62 -1.73
C PHE A 317 -21.42 -42.05 -3.21
N CYS A 318 -20.29 -42.55 -3.68
CA CYS A 318 -20.08 -42.94 -5.06
C CYS A 318 -20.51 -44.39 -5.36
N SER A 319 -20.79 -45.19 -4.33
CA SER A 319 -21.31 -46.56 -4.47
C SER A 319 -22.83 -46.57 -4.66
N THR A 320 -23.30 -47.29 -5.68
CA THR A 320 -24.73 -47.49 -6.01
C THR A 320 -25.42 -48.52 -5.09
N ASP A 321 -25.10 -48.55 -3.80
CA ASP A 321 -25.76 -49.46 -2.88
C ASP A 321 -27.19 -48.96 -2.62
N ASN A 322 -28.19 -49.68 -3.14
CA ASN A 322 -29.64 -49.44 -3.07
C ASN A 322 -30.24 -49.46 -1.64
N ASN A 323 -29.42 -49.24 -0.61
CA ASN A 323 -29.84 -49.33 0.80
C ASN A 323 -30.63 -48.10 1.25
N CYS A 324 -30.56 -46.98 0.52
CA CYS A 324 -31.36 -45.76 0.70
C CYS A 324 -31.81 -45.23 -0.69
N PRO A 325 -32.80 -44.32 -0.77
CA PRO A 325 -33.17 -43.66 -2.02
C PRO A 325 -31.98 -42.93 -2.68
N GLU A 326 -31.80 -43.09 -3.99
CA GLU A 326 -30.60 -42.66 -4.73
C GLU A 326 -30.40 -41.13 -4.80
N ALA A 327 -31.44 -40.31 -4.59
CA ALA A 327 -31.32 -38.85 -4.41
C ALA A 327 -32.65 -38.18 -4.03
N GLY A 328 -32.56 -37.07 -3.28
CA GLY A 328 -33.63 -36.08 -3.12
C GLY A 328 -34.18 -35.96 -1.70
N ASP A 329 -34.89 -34.86 -1.44
CA ASP A 329 -35.59 -34.65 -0.18
C ASP A 329 -36.73 -35.67 -0.03
N ILE A 330 -36.82 -36.28 1.16
CA ILE A 330 -37.85 -37.26 1.50
C ILE A 330 -38.88 -36.56 2.38
N GLN A 331 -40.14 -36.56 1.93
CA GLN A 331 -41.28 -36.09 2.70
C GLN A 331 -42.19 -37.27 3.01
N LEU A 332 -42.40 -37.56 4.29
CA LEU A 332 -43.33 -38.58 4.78
C LEU A 332 -44.45 -37.87 5.53
N LYS A 333 -45.66 -37.88 4.96
CA LYS A 333 -46.83 -37.15 5.44
C LYS A 333 -47.75 -38.01 6.30
N THR A 334 -47.72 -39.32 6.13
CA THR A 334 -48.59 -40.27 6.86
C THR A 334 -47.83 -41.44 7.46
N GLN A 335 -48.40 -42.11 8.45
CA GLN A 335 -47.81 -43.31 9.05
C GLN A 335 -47.63 -44.42 8.01
N ALA A 336 -48.58 -44.55 7.07
CA ALA A 336 -48.48 -45.51 5.98
C ALA A 336 -47.26 -45.26 5.08
N GLU A 337 -46.91 -44.00 4.83
CA GLU A 337 -45.69 -43.64 4.09
C GLU A 337 -44.42 -43.93 4.87
N VAL A 338 -44.41 -43.68 6.18
CA VAL A 338 -43.30 -44.08 7.08
C VAL A 338 -43.09 -45.60 7.02
N ASP A 339 -44.17 -46.37 7.14
CA ASP A 339 -44.11 -47.84 7.07
C ASP A 339 -43.66 -48.35 5.70
N ALA A 340 -44.11 -47.72 4.61
CA ALA A 340 -43.75 -48.08 3.25
C ALA A 340 -42.26 -47.77 2.94
N PHE A 341 -41.79 -46.59 3.35
CA PHE A 341 -40.39 -46.19 3.19
C PHE A 341 -39.44 -47.22 3.82
N LEU A 342 -39.81 -47.71 5.00
CA LEU A 342 -38.97 -48.59 5.81
C LEU A 342 -39.12 -50.08 5.42
N MET A 343 -40.18 -50.45 4.69
CA MET A 343 -40.24 -51.73 3.97
C MET A 343 -39.34 -51.74 2.74
N GLN A 344 -39.20 -50.60 2.06
CA GLN A 344 -38.42 -50.48 0.84
C GLN A 344 -36.91 -50.32 1.11
N TYR A 345 -36.54 -49.65 2.21
CA TYR A 345 -35.15 -49.35 2.56
C TYR A 345 -34.78 -49.78 3.99
N PRO A 346 -34.88 -51.09 4.34
CA PRO A 346 -34.72 -51.56 5.72
C PRO A 346 -33.30 -51.41 6.28
N ASN A 347 -32.29 -51.29 5.42
CA ASN A 347 -30.88 -51.14 5.79
C ASN A 347 -30.38 -49.71 5.57
N CYS A 348 -31.27 -48.72 5.46
CA CYS A 348 -30.87 -47.35 5.20
C CYS A 348 -30.11 -46.77 6.40
N ALA A 349 -28.80 -46.57 6.24
CA ALA A 349 -27.92 -46.02 7.27
C ALA A 349 -27.64 -44.52 7.08
N ILE A 350 -27.51 -44.07 5.83
CA ILE A 350 -27.16 -42.68 5.50
C ILE A 350 -28.19 -42.16 4.50
N LEU A 351 -29.01 -41.19 4.93
CA LEU A 351 -30.03 -40.58 4.09
C LEU A 351 -29.47 -39.33 3.42
N HIS A 352 -29.47 -39.32 2.08
CA HIS A 352 -29.00 -38.21 1.27
C HIS A 352 -30.17 -37.26 0.95
N GLY A 353 -30.06 -35.99 1.35
CA GLY A 353 -31.15 -34.99 1.24
C GLY A 353 -31.85 -34.70 2.57
N ASN A 354 -32.85 -33.81 2.54
CA ASN A 354 -33.62 -33.48 3.75
C ASN A 354 -34.63 -34.58 4.08
N LEU A 355 -34.81 -34.93 5.35
CA LEU A 355 -35.89 -35.78 5.83
C LEU A 355 -36.96 -34.91 6.50
N LYS A 356 -38.17 -34.89 5.96
CA LYS A 356 -39.32 -34.15 6.48
C LYS A 356 -40.42 -35.12 6.89
N ILE A 357 -40.80 -35.08 8.16
CA ILE A 357 -41.82 -35.94 8.78
C ILE A 357 -43.03 -35.08 9.14
N GLY A 358 -44.21 -35.53 8.74
CA GLY A 358 -45.48 -34.83 8.90
C GLY A 358 -45.73 -33.79 7.81
N THR A 359 -46.49 -32.73 8.11
CA THR A 359 -46.81 -31.66 7.15
C THR A 359 -46.74 -30.29 7.82
N LEU A 360 -46.53 -29.20 7.08
CA LEU A 360 -46.42 -27.85 7.65
C LEU A 360 -47.77 -27.27 8.11
N ASN A 361 -48.88 -27.63 7.44
CA ASN A 361 -50.16 -26.93 7.58
C ASN A 361 -51.30 -27.81 8.13
N GLU A 362 -51.11 -29.13 8.21
CA GLU A 362 -52.14 -30.08 8.61
C GLU A 362 -51.59 -31.13 9.58
N ASN A 363 -52.44 -31.63 10.47
CA ASN A 363 -52.08 -32.70 11.41
C ASN A 363 -51.86 -34.02 10.65
N SER A 364 -50.69 -34.62 10.85
CA SER A 364 -50.32 -35.93 10.35
C SER A 364 -50.74 -37.03 11.31
N ASP A 365 -51.05 -38.23 10.80
CA ASP A 365 -51.34 -39.43 11.60
C ASP A 365 -50.09 -40.19 12.07
N ILE A 366 -48.89 -39.68 11.78
CA ILE A 366 -47.61 -40.27 12.17
C ILE A 366 -47.49 -40.29 13.70
N HIS A 367 -47.29 -41.49 14.25
CA HIS A 367 -47.17 -41.76 15.69
C HIS A 367 -46.07 -42.78 16.04
N ASP A 368 -45.41 -43.39 15.05
CA ASP A 368 -44.32 -44.35 15.26
C ASP A 368 -43.19 -44.15 14.23
N LEU A 369 -41.97 -43.90 14.73
CA LEU A 369 -40.73 -43.79 13.94
C LEU A 369 -39.76 -44.96 14.21
N SER A 370 -40.15 -45.96 15.00
CA SER A 370 -39.24 -46.97 15.57
C SER A 370 -38.43 -47.74 14.52
N LYS A 371 -38.96 -47.85 13.31
CA LYS A 371 -38.34 -48.54 12.18
C LYS A 371 -37.16 -47.79 11.54
N PHE A 372 -36.91 -46.51 11.88
CA PHE A 372 -35.70 -45.76 11.47
C PHE A 372 -34.41 -46.17 12.22
N GLN A 373 -34.44 -47.25 13.00
CA GLN A 373 -33.37 -47.69 13.90
C GLN A 373 -31.97 -47.86 13.27
N ASN A 374 -31.86 -48.01 11.96
CA ASN A 374 -30.57 -48.14 11.26
C ASN A 374 -29.98 -46.81 10.78
N LEU A 375 -30.76 -45.72 10.80
CA LEU A 375 -30.36 -44.42 10.27
C LEU A 375 -29.36 -43.72 11.20
N SER A 376 -28.09 -43.69 10.79
CA SER A 376 -26.98 -43.14 11.57
C SER A 376 -26.60 -41.71 11.17
N ALA A 377 -26.94 -41.27 9.95
CA ALA A 377 -26.69 -39.90 9.48
C ALA A 377 -27.73 -39.40 8.46
N ILE A 378 -27.98 -38.08 8.48
CA ILE A 378 -28.76 -37.36 7.46
C ILE A 378 -27.88 -36.27 6.85
N VAL A 379 -27.65 -36.33 5.54
CA VAL A 379 -26.76 -35.41 4.80
C VAL A 379 -27.48 -34.10 4.42
N GLY A 380 -28.79 -34.01 4.60
CA GLY A 380 -29.56 -32.76 4.65
C GLY A 380 -29.99 -32.39 6.06
N GLY A 381 -31.07 -31.64 6.19
CA GLY A 381 -31.76 -31.32 7.44
C GLY A 381 -32.83 -32.35 7.82
N LEU A 382 -33.19 -32.35 9.10
CA LEU A 382 -34.31 -33.12 9.66
C LEU A 382 -35.39 -32.14 10.11
N SER A 383 -36.61 -32.31 9.61
CA SER A 383 -37.75 -31.52 10.06
C SER A 383 -38.94 -32.38 10.45
N ILE A 384 -39.52 -32.13 11.62
CA ILE A 384 -40.65 -32.88 12.18
C ILE A 384 -41.77 -31.91 12.52
N TYR A 385 -42.91 -32.03 11.83
CA TYR A 385 -44.03 -31.09 11.94
C TYR A 385 -45.36 -31.77 12.21
N ASN A 386 -46.20 -31.16 13.05
CA ASN A 386 -47.64 -31.47 13.18
C ASN A 386 -47.95 -32.98 13.32
N SER A 387 -47.12 -33.75 14.03
CA SER A 387 -47.28 -35.20 14.20
C SER A 387 -48.05 -35.57 15.47
N GLN A 388 -48.44 -36.84 15.59
CA GLN A 388 -48.99 -37.43 16.82
C GLN A 388 -47.92 -38.19 17.63
N LEU A 389 -46.64 -37.91 17.39
CA LEU A 389 -45.52 -38.55 18.08
C LEU A 389 -45.47 -38.14 19.54
N GLU A 390 -45.37 -39.14 20.43
CA GLU A 390 -45.08 -38.93 21.86
C GLU A 390 -43.57 -38.87 22.13
N ASN A 391 -42.78 -39.51 21.26
CA ASN A 391 -41.32 -39.58 21.33
C ASN A 391 -40.74 -39.77 19.92
N LEU A 392 -39.42 -39.65 19.80
CA LEU A 392 -38.69 -39.81 18.54
C LEU A 392 -37.96 -41.16 18.43
N LYS A 393 -38.49 -42.20 19.10
CA LYS A 393 -37.92 -43.55 19.08
C LYS A 393 -37.82 -44.02 17.64
N GLY A 394 -36.59 -44.19 17.17
CA GLY A 394 -36.26 -44.39 15.76
C GLY A 394 -34.90 -43.77 15.44
N PHE A 395 -34.62 -42.59 15.99
CA PHE A 395 -33.37 -41.85 15.74
C PHE A 395 -32.25 -42.09 16.77
N HIS A 396 -32.34 -43.14 17.59
CA HIS A 396 -31.36 -43.42 18.64
C HIS A 396 -29.94 -43.77 18.14
N THR A 397 -29.81 -44.18 16.87
CA THR A 397 -28.52 -44.41 16.19
C THR A 397 -28.04 -43.18 15.43
N LEU A 398 -28.86 -42.13 15.31
CA LEU A 398 -28.53 -40.91 14.59
C LEU A 398 -27.44 -40.14 15.35
N THR A 399 -26.29 -39.99 14.71
CA THR A 399 -25.14 -39.30 15.30
C THR A 399 -24.90 -37.92 14.73
N GLN A 400 -25.37 -37.66 13.49
CA GLN A 400 -25.11 -36.41 12.78
C GLN A 400 -26.23 -36.03 11.81
N ILE A 401 -26.50 -34.72 11.70
CA ILE A 401 -27.35 -34.09 10.68
C ILE A 401 -26.53 -32.99 10.02
N ALA A 402 -26.50 -32.91 8.70
CA ALA A 402 -25.66 -31.93 7.99
C ALA A 402 -26.39 -30.64 7.61
N GLY A 403 -27.69 -30.54 7.87
CA GLY A 403 -28.51 -29.34 7.71
C GLY A 403 -29.29 -28.98 8.98
N ASP A 404 -30.38 -28.23 8.81
CA ASP A 404 -31.20 -27.73 9.92
C ASP A 404 -31.92 -28.86 10.67
N LEU A 405 -32.06 -28.69 12.00
CA LEU A 405 -32.89 -29.54 12.84
C LEU A 405 -34.11 -28.73 13.31
N ILE A 406 -35.30 -29.09 12.83
CA ILE A 406 -36.55 -28.37 13.09
C ILE A 406 -37.56 -29.33 13.71
N ILE A 407 -38.09 -28.99 14.88
CA ILE A 407 -39.14 -29.73 15.58
C ILE A 407 -40.23 -28.75 15.96
N GLU A 408 -41.35 -28.77 15.24
CA GLU A 408 -42.37 -27.74 15.37
C GLU A 408 -43.80 -28.28 15.35
N ASN A 409 -44.66 -27.73 16.21
CA ASN A 409 -46.09 -28.10 16.32
C ASN A 409 -46.35 -29.59 16.64
N ASN A 410 -45.47 -30.27 17.39
CA ASN A 410 -45.71 -31.66 17.80
C ASN A 410 -46.31 -31.67 19.21
N SER A 411 -47.61 -31.38 19.31
CA SER A 411 -48.29 -31.11 20.58
C SER A 411 -48.35 -32.30 21.56
N LYS A 412 -47.99 -33.51 21.13
CA LYS A 412 -47.93 -34.71 21.97
C LYS A 412 -46.51 -35.13 22.36
N LEU A 413 -45.50 -34.48 21.78
CA LEU A 413 -44.11 -34.86 21.98
C LEU A 413 -43.67 -34.49 23.39
N THR A 414 -43.28 -35.48 24.19
CA THR A 414 -42.84 -35.28 25.59
C THR A 414 -41.34 -35.45 25.76
N ASP A 415 -40.64 -36.05 24.79
CA ASP A 415 -39.26 -36.51 24.95
C ASP A 415 -38.43 -36.41 23.66
N LEU A 416 -37.19 -35.91 23.80
CA LEU A 416 -36.17 -35.84 22.74
C LEU A 416 -34.99 -36.81 22.97
N SER A 417 -35.06 -37.71 23.96
CA SER A 417 -33.94 -38.60 24.34
C SER A 417 -33.38 -39.45 23.20
N ALA A 418 -34.16 -39.69 22.14
CA ALA A 418 -33.68 -40.36 20.94
C ALA A 418 -32.49 -39.65 20.28
N PHE A 419 -32.30 -38.34 20.50
CA PHE A 419 -31.15 -37.60 20.00
C PHE A 419 -29.93 -37.65 20.90
N TYR A 420 -29.92 -38.44 21.98
CA TYR A 420 -28.78 -38.48 22.90
C TYR A 420 -27.43 -38.76 22.22
N ASN A 421 -27.41 -39.55 21.15
CA ASN A 421 -26.19 -39.84 20.37
C ASN A 421 -25.91 -38.82 19.25
N LEU A 422 -26.75 -37.80 19.08
CA LEU A 422 -26.58 -36.74 18.08
C LEU A 422 -25.48 -35.78 18.56
N PHE A 423 -24.31 -35.88 17.95
CA PHE A 423 -23.12 -35.09 18.32
C PHE A 423 -22.97 -33.84 17.45
N SER A 424 -23.58 -33.78 16.28
CA SER A 424 -23.38 -32.67 15.34
C SER A 424 -24.62 -32.38 14.52
N ILE A 425 -24.99 -31.10 14.46
CA ILE A 425 -25.90 -30.54 13.46
C ILE A 425 -25.11 -29.49 12.68
N ASN A 426 -24.88 -29.66 11.38
CA ASN A 426 -24.21 -28.62 10.58
C ASN A 426 -25.26 -27.63 10.04
N SER A 427 -26.05 -27.10 10.98
CA SER A 427 -27.27 -26.35 10.71
C SER A 427 -27.05 -24.85 10.64
N SER A 428 -27.80 -24.18 9.79
CA SER A 428 -28.06 -22.74 9.94
C SER A 428 -28.98 -22.49 11.14
N GLN A 429 -29.90 -23.42 11.44
CA GLN A 429 -30.91 -23.26 12.48
C GLN A 429 -31.19 -24.57 13.26
N LEU A 430 -31.23 -24.45 14.59
CA LEU A 430 -31.85 -25.42 15.50
C LEU A 430 -33.15 -24.82 16.03
N ILE A 431 -34.30 -25.35 15.60
CA ILE A 431 -35.62 -24.80 15.95
C ILE A 431 -36.43 -25.82 16.73
N ILE A 432 -36.90 -25.41 17.91
CA ILE A 432 -37.86 -26.14 18.74
C ILE A 432 -39.00 -25.18 19.07
N ARG A 433 -40.16 -25.37 18.45
CA ARG A 433 -41.29 -24.44 18.59
C ARG A 433 -42.63 -25.15 18.77
N ASN A 434 -43.53 -24.62 19.60
CA ASN A 434 -44.91 -25.12 19.74
C ASN A 434 -44.97 -26.63 20.07
N ASN A 435 -44.10 -27.12 20.96
CA ASN A 435 -44.15 -28.50 21.45
C ASN A 435 -44.63 -28.49 22.91
N ASP A 436 -45.91 -28.19 23.09
CA ASP A 436 -46.48 -27.80 24.40
C ASP A 436 -46.32 -28.85 25.52
N MET A 437 -46.20 -30.13 25.17
CA MET A 437 -46.03 -31.22 26.14
C MET A 437 -44.56 -31.53 26.48
N LEU A 438 -43.60 -30.86 25.84
CA LEU A 438 -42.19 -31.04 26.10
C LEU A 438 -41.78 -30.25 27.35
N GLU A 439 -41.27 -30.93 28.38
CA GLU A 439 -40.86 -30.28 29.64
C GLU A 439 -39.37 -29.90 29.67
N ALA A 440 -38.54 -30.64 28.93
CA ALA A 440 -37.09 -30.48 28.90
C ALA A 440 -36.47 -30.78 27.52
N LEU A 441 -35.28 -30.24 27.26
CA LEU A 441 -34.49 -30.52 26.04
C LEU A 441 -33.56 -31.75 26.17
N TRP A 442 -33.84 -32.67 27.10
CA TRP A 442 -33.03 -33.88 27.30
C TRP A 442 -32.95 -34.72 26.03
N GLY A 443 -31.74 -35.11 25.66
CA GLY A 443 -31.40 -35.72 24.38
C GLY A 443 -30.55 -34.83 23.50
N LEU A 444 -30.57 -33.50 23.67
CA LEU A 444 -29.69 -32.60 22.91
C LEU A 444 -28.33 -32.38 23.57
N ASP A 445 -28.09 -32.98 24.72
CA ASP A 445 -26.96 -32.78 25.63
C ASP A 445 -25.58 -32.85 24.95
N ASN A 446 -25.44 -33.78 24.00
CA ASN A 446 -24.17 -34.12 23.37
C ASN A 446 -23.91 -33.37 22.06
N LEU A 447 -24.80 -32.49 21.64
CA LEU A 447 -24.60 -31.65 20.47
C LEU A 447 -23.36 -30.77 20.64
N ASN A 448 -22.52 -30.73 19.61
CA ASN A 448 -21.40 -29.81 19.56
C ASN A 448 -21.92 -28.37 19.42
N PRO A 449 -21.77 -27.51 20.45
CA PRO A 449 -22.29 -26.14 20.42
C PRO A 449 -21.68 -25.30 19.31
N LYS A 450 -20.45 -25.59 18.86
CA LYS A 450 -19.79 -24.87 17.76
C LYS A 450 -20.45 -25.10 16.39
N LYS A 451 -21.35 -26.08 16.29
CA LYS A 451 -22.04 -26.43 15.04
C LYS A 451 -23.46 -25.82 14.98
N ILE A 452 -23.93 -25.22 16.07
CA ILE A 452 -25.19 -24.47 16.11
C ILE A 452 -24.91 -23.04 15.60
N SER A 453 -25.61 -22.60 14.57
CA SER A 453 -25.46 -21.23 14.05
C SER A 453 -26.50 -20.26 14.64
N ASN A 454 -27.75 -20.73 14.79
CA ASN A 454 -28.84 -19.99 15.42
C ASN A 454 -29.74 -20.96 16.19
N LEU A 455 -30.07 -20.65 17.45
CA LEU A 455 -30.96 -21.45 18.30
C LEU A 455 -32.30 -20.73 18.49
N ILE A 456 -33.41 -21.36 18.12
CA ILE A 456 -34.74 -20.82 18.40
C ILE A 456 -35.52 -21.83 19.23
N VAL A 457 -35.78 -21.50 20.49
CA VAL A 457 -36.63 -22.27 21.40
C VAL A 457 -37.77 -21.38 21.83
N SER A 458 -38.97 -21.63 21.29
CA SER A 458 -40.08 -20.72 21.52
C SER A 458 -41.46 -21.36 21.63
N SER A 459 -42.37 -20.65 22.30
CA SER A 459 -43.80 -20.97 22.32
C SER A 459 -44.14 -22.41 22.75
N SER A 460 -43.34 -23.04 23.62
CA SER A 460 -43.60 -24.39 24.14
C SER A 460 -44.02 -24.31 25.61
N GLN A 461 -45.32 -24.42 25.89
CA GLN A 461 -45.91 -23.97 27.17
C GLN A 461 -45.43 -24.69 28.43
N ASN A 462 -45.04 -25.96 28.36
CA ASN A 462 -44.51 -26.70 29.52
C ASN A 462 -42.98 -26.74 29.56
N LEU A 463 -42.29 -26.17 28.57
CA LEU A 463 -40.84 -26.27 28.47
C LEU A 463 -40.17 -25.32 29.47
N SER A 464 -39.76 -25.87 30.62
CA SER A 464 -39.10 -25.11 31.70
C SER A 464 -37.61 -25.43 31.84
N MET A 465 -37.09 -26.44 31.16
CA MET A 465 -35.71 -26.90 31.30
C MET A 465 -34.98 -26.97 29.95
N CYS A 466 -34.23 -25.92 29.62
CA CYS A 466 -33.40 -25.87 28.40
C CYS A 466 -31.90 -25.94 28.67
N ASN A 467 -31.53 -25.94 29.95
CA ASN A 467 -30.17 -25.96 30.49
C ASN A 467 -29.46 -27.32 30.36
N VAL A 468 -29.49 -27.89 29.16
CA VAL A 468 -28.68 -29.06 28.80
C VAL A 468 -27.26 -28.63 28.40
N PRO A 469 -26.23 -29.49 28.57
CA PRO A 469 -24.82 -29.11 28.39
C PRO A 469 -24.49 -28.40 27.08
N SER A 470 -25.04 -28.84 25.96
CA SER A 470 -24.83 -28.25 24.63
C SER A 470 -25.45 -26.86 24.50
N ILE A 471 -26.68 -26.69 25.00
CA ILE A 471 -27.43 -25.43 24.93
C ILE A 471 -26.83 -24.41 25.90
N CYS A 472 -26.51 -24.79 27.13
CA CYS A 472 -25.78 -23.93 28.07
C CYS A 472 -24.49 -23.40 27.42
N LYS A 473 -23.65 -24.30 26.89
CA LYS A 473 -22.39 -23.91 26.23
C LYS A 473 -22.61 -23.02 25.00
N TYR A 474 -23.69 -23.21 24.26
CA TYR A 474 -24.00 -22.39 23.10
C TYR A 474 -24.50 -21.00 23.48
N VAL A 475 -25.52 -20.91 24.33
CA VAL A 475 -26.13 -19.65 24.76
C VAL A 475 -25.15 -18.81 25.58
N SER A 476 -24.30 -19.46 26.40
CA SER A 476 -23.24 -18.77 27.14
C SER A 476 -22.05 -18.36 26.26
N ALA A 477 -21.95 -18.86 25.02
CA ALA A 477 -20.86 -18.48 24.13
C ALA A 477 -21.04 -17.04 23.63
N PHE A 478 -19.96 -16.29 23.66
CA PHE A 478 -19.96 -14.89 23.23
C PHE A 478 -20.35 -14.75 21.75
N GLY A 479 -21.33 -13.89 21.46
CA GLY A 479 -21.82 -13.61 20.10
C GLY A 479 -22.66 -14.74 19.48
N SER A 480 -23.16 -15.69 20.28
CA SER A 480 -24.18 -16.65 19.83
C SER A 480 -25.47 -15.94 19.43
N GLN A 481 -26.24 -16.53 18.52
CA GLN A 481 -27.53 -16.01 18.09
C GLN A 481 -28.61 -16.95 18.59
N TYR A 482 -29.52 -16.44 19.43
CA TYR A 482 -30.58 -17.27 19.98
C TYR A 482 -31.86 -16.47 20.24
N GLU A 483 -32.97 -17.19 20.27
CA GLU A 483 -34.26 -16.72 20.73
C GLU A 483 -34.80 -17.73 21.76
N LEU A 484 -35.00 -17.26 23.00
CA LEU A 484 -35.69 -17.98 24.07
C LEU A 484 -36.92 -17.15 24.45
N SER A 485 -38.12 -17.57 24.01
CA SER A 485 -39.32 -16.73 24.15
C SER A 485 -40.63 -17.53 24.15
N GLY A 486 -41.60 -17.14 24.98
CA GLY A 486 -42.92 -17.79 25.04
C GLY A 486 -42.92 -19.22 25.61
N ASN A 487 -41.90 -19.60 26.37
CA ASN A 487 -41.82 -20.90 27.05
C ASN A 487 -42.19 -20.76 28.55
N ALA A 488 -42.20 -21.86 29.30
CA ALA A 488 -42.36 -21.81 30.74
C ALA A 488 -41.18 -21.12 31.44
N THR A 489 -41.42 -20.60 32.64
CA THR A 489 -40.36 -20.04 33.51
C THR A 489 -39.24 -21.07 33.70
N GLY A 490 -38.00 -20.65 33.47
CA GLY A 490 -36.81 -21.49 33.46
C GLY A 490 -36.20 -21.70 32.06
N CYS A 491 -36.95 -21.39 30.99
CA CYS A 491 -36.46 -21.39 29.60
C CYS A 491 -37.06 -20.23 28.77
N ASN A 492 -37.37 -19.09 29.38
CA ASN A 492 -38.08 -18.00 28.69
C ASN A 492 -37.23 -16.73 28.45
N SER A 493 -35.97 -16.70 28.89
CA SER A 493 -35.05 -15.60 28.63
C SER A 493 -33.60 -16.02 28.80
N PHE A 494 -32.68 -15.19 28.32
CA PHE A 494 -31.24 -15.36 28.56
C PHE A 494 -30.90 -15.44 30.06
N ASP A 495 -31.45 -14.52 30.86
CA ASP A 495 -31.16 -14.44 32.30
C ASP A 495 -31.63 -15.70 33.03
N GLU A 496 -32.83 -16.20 32.71
CA GLU A 496 -33.36 -17.45 33.28
C GLU A 496 -32.47 -18.64 32.93
N GLU A 497 -32.08 -18.77 31.65
CA GLU A 497 -31.24 -19.87 31.17
C GLU A 497 -29.83 -19.82 31.78
N MET A 498 -29.18 -18.64 31.83
CA MET A 498 -27.86 -18.49 32.44
C MET A 498 -27.89 -18.73 33.95
N PHE A 499 -28.97 -18.35 34.64
CA PHE A 499 -29.17 -18.69 36.05
C PHE A 499 -29.25 -20.21 36.24
N ALA A 500 -30.02 -20.91 35.41
CA ALA A 500 -30.13 -22.36 35.46
C ALA A 500 -28.81 -23.07 35.12
N CYS A 501 -28.07 -22.61 34.10
CA CYS A 501 -26.75 -23.16 33.74
C CYS A 501 -25.70 -22.93 34.85
N ARG A 502 -25.80 -21.84 35.60
CA ARG A 502 -24.92 -21.54 36.73
C ARG A 502 -25.06 -22.53 37.86
N ASP A 503 -26.29 -22.88 38.25
CA ASP A 503 -26.55 -23.83 39.34
C ASP A 503 -25.95 -25.22 39.06
N TRP A 504 -25.72 -25.53 37.78
CA TRP A 504 -25.12 -26.78 37.30
C TRP A 504 -23.60 -26.70 37.08
N GLY A 505 -22.98 -25.55 37.39
CA GLY A 505 -21.55 -25.34 37.20
C GLY A 505 -21.12 -25.33 35.72
N MET A 506 -22.02 -24.93 34.81
CA MET A 506 -21.79 -24.99 33.36
C MET A 506 -21.45 -23.65 32.72
N LEU A 507 -21.23 -22.59 33.51
CA LEU A 507 -20.77 -21.30 32.99
C LEU A 507 -19.33 -21.39 32.47
N PRO A 508 -18.98 -20.64 31.41
CA PRO A 508 -17.63 -20.65 30.86
C PRO A 508 -16.62 -19.96 31.80
N GLU A 509 -15.35 -20.36 31.67
CA GLU A 509 -14.23 -19.58 32.22
C GLU A 509 -14.10 -18.23 31.49
N CYS A 510 -13.27 -17.32 32.02
CA CYS A 510 -12.95 -16.06 31.34
C CYS A 510 -12.58 -16.30 29.86
N PRO A 511 -12.94 -15.38 28.95
CA PRO A 511 -12.56 -15.52 27.55
C PRO A 511 -11.05 -15.70 27.36
N GLU A 512 -10.68 -16.80 26.71
CA GLU A 512 -9.32 -17.11 26.27
C GLU A 512 -9.16 -16.74 24.79
N PRO A 513 -7.94 -16.40 24.32
CA PRO A 513 -7.71 -15.96 22.96
C PRO A 513 -8.11 -17.06 21.96
N ILE A 514 -8.92 -16.68 20.98
CA ILE A 514 -9.32 -17.57 19.89
C ILE A 514 -8.10 -17.79 18.98
N GLU A 515 -7.49 -18.98 19.02
CA GLU A 515 -6.37 -19.40 18.15
C GLU A 515 -6.74 -19.56 16.65
N ASP A 516 -7.96 -19.22 16.25
CA ASP A 516 -8.43 -19.43 14.89
C ASP A 516 -8.14 -18.24 13.97
N LEU A 517 -6.94 -18.26 13.38
CA LEU A 517 -6.52 -17.27 12.40
C LEU A 517 -7.32 -17.33 11.07
N THR A 518 -8.24 -18.28 10.89
CA THR A 518 -8.90 -18.59 9.61
C THR A 518 -10.28 -17.97 9.45
N THR A 519 -10.93 -17.55 10.55
CA THR A 519 -12.28 -16.93 10.51
C THR A 519 -12.26 -15.41 10.53
N GLY A 520 -11.10 -14.78 10.77
CA GLY A 520 -11.01 -13.34 11.04
C GLY A 520 -11.78 -12.91 12.30
N LYS A 521 -12.23 -13.87 13.13
CA LYS A 521 -12.97 -13.64 14.37
C LYS A 521 -11.96 -13.60 15.51
N TYR A 522 -11.37 -12.44 15.76
CA TYR A 522 -10.55 -12.20 16.96
C TYR A 522 -11.25 -11.22 17.91
N SER A 523 -11.00 -11.37 19.22
CA SER A 523 -11.37 -10.49 20.35
C SER A 523 -12.82 -10.54 20.86
N VAL A 524 -12.96 -10.40 22.17
CA VAL A 524 -14.22 -10.12 22.87
C VAL A 524 -14.73 -8.75 22.41
N ASN A 525 -15.73 -8.70 21.53
CA ASN A 525 -16.21 -7.47 20.90
C ASN A 525 -17.64 -7.11 21.28
N PHE A 526 -17.82 -5.96 21.93
CA PHE A 526 -19.11 -5.43 22.36
C PHE A 526 -19.55 -4.27 21.46
N ASN A 527 -20.73 -4.41 20.86
CA ASN A 527 -21.36 -3.42 19.98
C ASN A 527 -22.64 -2.81 20.56
N SER A 528 -23.13 -3.35 21.68
CA SER A 528 -24.32 -2.83 22.38
C SER A 528 -24.18 -2.86 23.91
N GLN A 529 -24.98 -2.05 24.60
CA GLN A 529 -25.03 -2.07 26.07
C GLN A 529 -25.55 -3.42 26.61
N GLU A 530 -26.42 -4.10 25.88
CA GLU A 530 -26.97 -5.41 26.25
C GLU A 530 -25.87 -6.47 26.33
N GLU A 531 -24.98 -6.54 25.32
CA GLU A 531 -23.84 -7.46 25.32
C GLU A 531 -22.90 -7.19 26.52
N ILE A 532 -22.66 -5.91 26.85
CA ILE A 532 -21.86 -5.53 28.03
C ILE A 532 -22.56 -5.97 29.33
N ASN A 533 -23.87 -5.81 29.44
CA ASN A 533 -24.62 -6.25 30.61
C ASN A 533 -24.58 -7.78 30.77
N HIS A 534 -24.72 -8.52 29.67
CA HIS A 534 -24.65 -9.98 29.65
C HIS A 534 -23.27 -10.50 30.08
N PHE A 535 -22.18 -9.78 29.79
CA PHE A 535 -20.83 -10.19 30.22
C PHE A 535 -20.74 -10.46 31.73
N LYS A 536 -21.36 -9.61 32.56
CA LYS A 536 -21.37 -9.76 34.03
C LYS A 536 -22.10 -11.02 34.48
N ILE A 537 -23.10 -11.47 33.72
CA ILE A 537 -23.91 -12.65 33.98
C ILE A 537 -23.17 -13.92 33.52
N GLN A 538 -22.56 -13.87 32.34
CA GLN A 538 -21.83 -14.99 31.74
C GLN A 538 -20.52 -15.31 32.49
N PHE A 539 -19.80 -14.26 32.93
CA PHE A 539 -18.47 -14.36 33.50
C PHE A 539 -18.39 -13.70 34.89
N PRO A 540 -19.23 -14.13 35.86
CA PRO A 540 -19.42 -13.40 37.12
C PRO A 540 -18.16 -13.34 38.00
N ASP A 541 -17.26 -14.31 37.86
CA ASP A 541 -16.02 -14.41 38.64
C ASP A 541 -14.79 -14.00 37.83
N CYS A 542 -14.98 -13.43 36.64
CA CYS A 542 -13.88 -13.10 35.76
C CYS A 542 -13.10 -11.87 36.23
N THR A 543 -11.78 -12.04 36.37
CA THR A 543 -10.85 -10.98 36.79
C THR A 543 -9.75 -10.71 35.77
N GLN A 544 -9.55 -11.59 34.79
CA GLN A 544 -8.49 -11.48 33.77
C GLN A 544 -9.01 -11.97 32.42
N ILE A 545 -8.69 -11.24 31.34
CA ILE A 545 -9.07 -11.62 29.97
C ILE A 545 -7.80 -11.75 29.13
N ASN A 546 -7.44 -12.95 28.72
CA ASN A 546 -6.21 -13.20 27.93
C ASN A 546 -6.36 -12.85 26.44
N ASP A 547 -7.30 -11.96 26.11
CA ASP A 547 -7.60 -11.49 24.76
C ASP A 547 -7.83 -9.96 24.76
N LEU A 548 -7.89 -9.39 23.57
CA LEU A 548 -8.29 -8.01 23.35
C LEU A 548 -9.79 -7.86 23.66
N VAL A 549 -10.14 -6.82 24.42
CA VAL A 549 -11.50 -6.38 24.66
C VAL A 549 -11.78 -5.20 23.73
N ARG A 550 -12.68 -5.36 22.76
CA ARG A 550 -13.13 -4.29 21.86
C ARG A 550 -14.53 -3.85 22.26
N ILE A 551 -14.73 -2.55 22.41
CA ILE A 551 -16.01 -1.92 22.68
C ILE A 551 -16.19 -0.87 21.60
N GLU A 552 -17.00 -1.15 20.58
CA GLU A 552 -17.13 -0.33 19.37
C GLU A 552 -18.58 0.14 19.17
N GLY A 553 -18.77 1.45 19.05
CA GLY A 553 -20.06 2.05 19.30
C GLY A 553 -20.67 2.93 18.22
N ILE A 554 -20.43 2.73 16.92
CA ILE A 554 -21.02 3.59 15.89
C ILE A 554 -22.57 3.50 15.96
N ASN A 555 -23.24 4.58 16.41
CA ASN A 555 -24.68 4.63 16.73
C ASN A 555 -25.14 3.76 17.93
N SER A 556 -24.21 3.34 18.80
CA SER A 556 -24.55 2.52 19.97
C SER A 556 -25.08 3.34 21.15
N ASN A 557 -25.84 2.67 22.02
CA ASN A 557 -26.30 3.18 23.31
C ASN A 557 -25.33 2.88 24.46
N ILE A 558 -24.06 2.55 24.17
CA ILE A 558 -23.08 2.19 25.19
C ILE A 558 -22.74 3.43 26.03
N THR A 559 -23.14 3.39 27.30
CA THR A 559 -22.92 4.47 28.27
C THR A 559 -22.36 3.98 29.60
N ASP A 560 -22.42 2.67 29.87
CA ASP A 560 -22.08 2.06 31.15
C ASP A 560 -21.11 0.88 30.95
N LEU A 561 -19.98 0.92 31.65
CA LEU A 561 -18.92 -0.10 31.61
C LEU A 561 -18.79 -0.87 32.94
N THR A 562 -19.73 -0.70 33.88
CA THR A 562 -19.68 -1.31 35.22
C THR A 562 -19.58 -2.84 35.21
N SER A 563 -20.01 -3.50 34.14
CA SER A 563 -19.82 -4.95 33.95
C SER A 563 -18.36 -5.40 34.02
N PHE A 564 -17.39 -4.50 33.80
CA PHE A 564 -15.96 -4.82 33.85
C PHE A 564 -15.30 -4.56 35.20
N GLU A 565 -16.04 -4.18 36.26
CA GLU A 565 -15.50 -3.72 37.56
C GLU A 565 -14.50 -4.66 38.27
N LYS A 566 -14.56 -5.97 37.96
CA LYS A 566 -13.67 -7.00 38.50
C LYS A 566 -12.41 -7.23 37.66
N ILE A 567 -12.35 -6.69 36.44
CA ILE A 567 -11.23 -6.92 35.53
C ILE A 567 -10.00 -6.14 35.99
N THR A 568 -8.93 -6.90 36.24
CA THR A 568 -7.64 -6.38 36.72
C THR A 568 -6.53 -6.48 35.68
N ALA A 569 -6.66 -7.38 34.70
CA ALA A 569 -5.71 -7.52 33.61
C ALA A 569 -6.40 -7.96 32.32
N LEU A 570 -5.89 -7.48 31.20
CA LEU A 570 -6.32 -7.87 29.86
C LEU A 570 -5.16 -7.84 28.88
N LYS A 571 -5.28 -8.57 27.77
CA LYS A 571 -4.27 -8.52 26.70
C LYS A 571 -4.32 -7.20 25.95
N GLY A 572 -5.48 -6.64 25.66
CA GLY A 572 -5.59 -5.28 25.15
C GLY A 572 -6.98 -4.71 25.31
N LEU A 573 -7.10 -3.39 25.33
CA LEU A 573 -8.36 -2.67 25.49
C LEU A 573 -8.53 -1.70 24.34
N LYS A 574 -9.64 -1.81 23.60
CA LYS A 574 -10.07 -0.84 22.62
C LYS A 574 -11.48 -0.37 22.97
N ILE A 575 -11.65 0.93 23.19
CA ILE A 575 -12.94 1.57 23.41
C ILE A 575 -13.08 2.67 22.39
N SER A 576 -13.96 2.46 21.41
CA SER A 576 -14.10 3.40 20.32
C SER A 576 -15.52 3.76 19.89
N ASN A 577 -15.70 5.04 19.54
CA ASN A 577 -16.95 5.60 19.04
C ASN A 577 -18.15 5.42 19.99
N THR A 578 -17.95 5.47 21.31
CA THR A 578 -19.04 5.25 22.30
C THR A 578 -19.59 6.57 22.88
N ASN A 579 -20.69 6.48 23.63
CA ASN A 579 -21.31 7.61 24.34
C ASN A 579 -20.90 7.67 25.83
N ILE A 580 -19.87 6.92 26.25
CA ILE A 580 -19.41 6.92 27.63
C ILE A 580 -18.87 8.29 28.04
N SER A 581 -19.10 8.64 29.32
CA SER A 581 -18.53 9.84 29.93
C SER A 581 -17.41 9.54 30.95
N SER A 582 -17.29 8.28 31.35
CA SER A 582 -16.28 7.77 32.28
C SER A 582 -15.88 6.35 31.89
N LEU A 583 -14.66 5.97 32.26
CA LEU A 583 -14.15 4.60 32.12
C LEU A 583 -14.47 3.72 33.35
N TYR A 584 -15.47 4.13 34.15
CA TYR A 584 -15.89 3.40 35.36
C TYR A 584 -16.35 1.98 35.01
N GLY A 585 -15.51 1.03 35.42
CA GLY A 585 -15.53 -0.36 34.98
C GLY A 585 -14.10 -0.88 34.94
N PHE A 586 -13.16 -0.06 34.45
CA PHE A 586 -11.73 -0.40 34.41
C PHE A 586 -10.91 0.20 35.56
N HIS A 587 -11.56 0.59 36.67
CA HIS A 587 -10.90 1.28 37.80
C HIS A 587 -9.90 0.42 38.60
N HIS A 588 -9.94 -0.91 38.40
CA HIS A 588 -8.97 -1.87 38.95
C HIS A 588 -7.96 -2.38 37.91
N LEU A 589 -7.97 -1.82 36.69
CA LEU A 589 -7.16 -2.33 35.59
C LEU A 589 -5.68 -2.00 35.79
N GLN A 590 -4.84 -3.02 35.90
CA GLN A 590 -3.40 -2.89 36.16
C GLN A 590 -2.52 -3.14 34.92
N SER A 591 -3.01 -3.89 33.94
CA SER A 591 -2.25 -4.27 32.74
C SER A 591 -3.15 -4.42 31.51
N ALA A 592 -2.70 -3.86 30.38
CA ALA A 592 -3.27 -4.03 29.05
C ALA A 592 -2.12 -4.36 28.08
N THR A 593 -1.62 -5.61 28.08
CA THR A 593 -0.25 -5.92 27.63
C THR A 593 0.11 -5.49 26.21
N ASP A 594 -0.85 -5.52 25.29
CA ASP A 594 -0.65 -5.29 23.86
C ASP A 594 -1.15 -3.90 23.43
N TYR A 595 -2.42 -3.57 23.66
CA TYR A 595 -3.03 -2.34 23.15
C TYR A 595 -3.85 -1.62 24.23
N LEU A 596 -3.79 -0.29 24.23
CA LEU A 596 -4.74 0.62 24.85
C LEU A 596 -5.17 1.63 23.79
N ASP A 597 -6.35 1.44 23.21
CA ASP A 597 -6.95 2.32 22.19
C ASP A 597 -8.22 2.96 22.76
N ILE A 598 -8.19 4.27 22.99
CA ILE A 598 -9.34 5.05 23.47
C ILE A 598 -9.65 6.12 22.41
N GLY A 599 -10.57 5.80 21.52
CA GLY A 599 -10.78 6.51 20.25
C GLY A 599 -12.22 6.99 20.00
N GLY A 600 -12.49 8.28 19.82
CA GLY A 600 -13.82 8.72 19.35
C GLY A 600 -14.91 8.77 20.42
N ASN A 601 -14.54 8.82 21.71
CA ASN A 601 -15.48 8.91 22.82
C ASN A 601 -15.71 10.39 23.18
N LYS A 602 -16.58 11.06 22.43
CA LYS A 602 -16.73 12.53 22.50
C LYS A 602 -17.19 13.06 23.86
N SER A 603 -17.88 12.23 24.66
CA SER A 603 -18.38 12.58 25.99
C SER A 603 -17.37 12.28 27.11
N LEU A 604 -16.25 11.61 26.82
CA LEU A 604 -15.25 11.20 27.81
C LEU A 604 -14.44 12.41 28.28
N VAL A 605 -14.44 12.66 29.59
CA VAL A 605 -13.85 13.88 30.18
C VAL A 605 -12.47 13.67 30.82
N ASN A 606 -12.13 12.45 31.23
CA ASN A 606 -10.85 12.11 31.85
C ASN A 606 -10.56 10.60 31.73
N LEU A 607 -9.34 10.19 32.11
CA LEU A 607 -8.91 8.79 32.11
C LEU A 607 -8.65 8.26 33.53
N ASN A 608 -9.17 8.92 34.58
CA ASN A 608 -8.77 8.69 35.98
C ASN A 608 -8.94 7.23 36.44
N GLU A 609 -9.91 6.53 35.88
CA GLU A 609 -10.17 5.12 36.17
C GLU A 609 -9.03 4.22 35.67
N LEU A 610 -8.17 4.67 34.76
CA LEU A 610 -6.97 3.93 34.37
C LEU A 610 -5.77 4.16 35.31
N SER A 611 -5.95 4.82 36.46
CA SER A 611 -4.86 5.21 37.39
C SER A 611 -3.97 4.09 37.92
N GLN A 612 -4.41 2.82 37.82
CA GLN A 612 -3.63 1.64 38.22
C GLN A 612 -2.86 1.00 37.05
N LEU A 613 -3.08 1.45 35.80
CA LEU A 613 -2.51 0.85 34.61
C LEU A 613 -1.00 1.13 34.52
N LYS A 614 -0.19 0.06 34.52
CA LYS A 614 1.27 0.17 34.53
C LYS A 614 1.93 -0.10 33.19
N LYS A 615 1.29 -0.89 32.33
CA LYS A 615 1.87 -1.38 31.07
C LYS A 615 0.82 -1.39 29.96
N ALA A 616 1.21 -0.86 28.81
CA ALA A 616 0.52 -1.05 27.53
C ALA A 616 1.51 -0.93 26.38
N PHE A 617 1.61 -1.94 25.51
CA PHE A 617 2.62 -1.93 24.44
C PHE A 617 2.30 -0.87 23.36
N PHE A 618 1.06 -0.75 22.93
CA PHE A 618 0.60 0.32 22.03
C PHE A 618 -0.43 1.19 22.72
N VAL A 619 -0.26 2.51 22.69
CA VAL A 619 -1.19 3.46 23.28
C VAL A 619 -1.68 4.42 22.20
N ASP A 620 -2.98 4.39 21.92
CA ASP A 620 -3.67 5.28 20.98
C ASP A 620 -4.78 6.03 21.72
N ILE A 621 -4.64 7.34 21.87
CA ILE A 621 -5.65 8.21 22.47
C ILE A 621 -6.09 9.21 21.42
N THR A 622 -7.25 8.95 20.79
CA THR A 622 -7.71 9.75 19.65
C THR A 622 -9.15 10.21 19.74
N ARG A 623 -9.48 11.38 19.16
CA ARG A 623 -10.86 11.85 18.99
C ARG A 623 -11.69 11.89 20.29
N ASN A 624 -11.09 12.24 21.43
CA ASN A 624 -11.79 12.47 22.70
C ASN A 624 -11.95 13.98 22.93
N ASP A 625 -13.02 14.55 22.37
CA ASP A 625 -13.21 16.00 22.22
C ASP A 625 -13.18 16.79 23.55
N LEU A 626 -13.54 16.16 24.67
CA LEU A 626 -13.63 16.80 25.99
C LEU A 626 -12.42 16.56 26.89
N LEU A 627 -11.45 15.75 26.47
CA LEU A 627 -10.29 15.40 27.28
C LEU A 627 -9.31 16.59 27.38
N GLU A 628 -9.03 17.07 28.60
CA GLU A 628 -8.14 18.24 28.81
C GLU A 628 -6.68 17.87 29.11
N ASN A 629 -6.42 16.67 29.63
CA ASN A 629 -5.11 16.10 29.93
C ASN A 629 -5.22 14.56 29.98
N LEU A 630 -4.13 13.85 30.24
CA LEU A 630 -4.06 12.39 30.28
C LEU A 630 -3.95 11.84 31.72
N ASN A 631 -4.38 12.62 32.72
CA ASN A 631 -4.40 12.14 34.11
C ASN A 631 -5.22 10.86 34.21
N GLY A 632 -4.69 9.90 34.96
CA GLY A 632 -5.11 8.52 34.92
C GLY A 632 -4.08 7.60 34.29
N LEU A 633 -3.19 8.07 33.41
CA LEU A 633 -2.09 7.25 32.88
C LEU A 633 -0.80 7.36 33.72
N ASN A 634 -0.86 7.95 34.91
CA ASN A 634 0.30 8.35 35.71
C ASN A 634 1.21 7.21 36.16
N GLN A 635 0.75 5.95 36.13
CA GLN A 635 1.56 4.78 36.48
C GLN A 635 2.14 4.06 35.26
N LEU A 636 1.83 4.51 34.06
CA LEU A 636 2.24 3.88 32.82
C LEU A 636 3.75 4.08 32.60
N SER A 637 4.50 2.99 32.70
CA SER A 637 5.98 3.02 32.66
C SER A 637 6.57 2.30 31.44
N PHE A 638 5.76 1.56 30.69
CA PHE A 638 6.20 0.81 29.52
C PHE A 638 5.19 1.01 28.38
N VAL A 639 5.69 1.58 27.28
CA VAL A 639 4.98 1.79 26.01
C VAL A 639 5.97 1.62 24.87
N ASN A 640 5.60 0.87 23.83
CA ASN A 640 6.34 0.75 22.59
C ASN A 640 5.98 1.89 21.63
N LYS A 641 4.69 2.08 21.32
CA LYS A 641 4.22 3.17 20.43
C LYS A 641 3.20 4.05 21.14
N LEU A 642 3.30 5.35 20.94
CA LEU A 642 2.38 6.34 21.50
C LEU A 642 1.80 7.23 20.40
N ASN A 643 0.48 7.18 20.22
CA ASN A 643 -0.28 8.04 19.33
C ASN A 643 -1.29 8.87 20.14
N ILE A 644 -1.21 10.20 20.02
CA ILE A 644 -2.14 11.14 20.68
C ILE A 644 -2.60 12.13 19.62
N ALA A 645 -3.83 11.96 19.12
CA ALA A 645 -4.29 12.82 18.05
C ALA A 645 -5.78 13.18 18.06
N ASN A 646 -6.13 14.33 17.50
CA ASN A 646 -7.53 14.78 17.38
C ASN A 646 -8.25 14.94 18.74
N ASN A 647 -7.55 15.28 19.83
CA ASN A 647 -8.18 15.57 21.12
C ASN A 647 -8.34 17.09 21.27
N LEU A 648 -9.53 17.62 20.92
CA LEU A 648 -9.73 19.05 20.67
C LEU A 648 -9.48 19.95 21.89
N LYS A 649 -9.75 19.48 23.11
CA LYS A 649 -9.54 20.23 24.35
C LYS A 649 -8.25 19.89 25.10
N LEU A 650 -7.41 19.02 24.54
CA LEU A 650 -6.18 18.57 25.22
C LEU A 650 -5.19 19.73 25.30
N LYS A 651 -4.81 20.14 26.52
CA LYS A 651 -3.93 21.31 26.77
C LYS A 651 -2.48 20.95 27.03
N ASN A 652 -2.24 19.78 27.60
CA ASN A 652 -0.94 19.19 27.90
C ASN A 652 -1.06 17.66 27.97
N LEU A 653 0.07 16.97 28.18
CA LEU A 653 0.17 15.52 28.25
C LEU A 653 0.39 15.02 29.69
N ASN A 654 0.04 15.84 30.70
CA ASN A 654 0.14 15.45 32.11
C ASN A 654 -0.60 14.14 32.32
N GLY A 655 0.03 13.22 33.04
CA GLY A 655 -0.39 11.82 33.05
C GLY A 655 0.66 10.87 32.52
N LEU A 656 1.57 11.32 31.64
CA LEU A 656 2.61 10.46 31.06
C LEU A 656 3.99 10.62 31.72
N ASP A 657 4.04 11.24 32.90
CA ASP A 657 5.30 11.68 33.53
C ASP A 657 6.25 10.55 33.92
N GLN A 658 5.75 9.32 34.06
CA GLN A 658 6.56 8.13 34.37
C GLN A 658 7.12 7.45 33.13
N LEU A 659 6.71 7.87 31.93
CA LEU A 659 7.18 7.27 30.70
C LEU A 659 8.57 7.82 30.34
N THR A 660 9.59 6.99 30.55
CA THR A 660 10.99 7.38 30.31
C THR A 660 11.53 6.95 28.96
N ALA A 661 10.88 6.03 28.26
CA ALA A 661 11.29 5.61 26.92
C ALA A 661 10.10 5.05 26.14
N LEU A 662 10.20 5.12 24.81
CA LEU A 662 9.41 4.30 23.89
C LEU A 662 10.31 3.21 23.30
N SER A 663 10.01 1.94 23.61
CA SER A 663 10.76 0.80 23.08
C SER A 663 9.91 -0.48 23.04
N ASP A 664 10.22 -1.36 22.10
CA ASP A 664 9.66 -2.70 21.97
C ASP A 664 10.35 -3.73 22.89
N GLY A 665 11.32 -3.28 23.69
CA GLY A 665 12.16 -4.14 24.52
C GLY A 665 13.38 -4.72 23.80
N PHE A 666 13.52 -4.45 22.50
CA PHE A 666 14.70 -4.76 21.71
C PHE A 666 15.49 -3.46 21.42
N ASP A 667 16.81 -3.53 21.52
CA ASP A 667 17.68 -2.39 21.21
C ASP A 667 18.12 -2.38 19.74
N ASP A 668 17.43 -3.13 18.87
CA ASP A 668 17.76 -3.23 17.45
C ASP A 668 17.21 -2.03 16.66
N PRO A 669 18.06 -1.13 16.11
CA PRO A 669 17.61 -0.02 15.27
C PRO A 669 16.97 -0.48 13.95
N GLN A 670 17.15 -1.74 13.55
CA GLN A 670 16.72 -2.27 12.25
C GLN A 670 15.21 -2.35 12.08
N PHE A 671 14.51 -2.46 13.20
CA PHE A 671 13.08 -2.70 13.25
C PHE A 671 12.38 -1.66 14.12
N ALA A 672 12.94 -0.45 14.20
CA ALA A 672 12.43 0.70 14.96
C ALA A 672 10.94 0.97 14.66
N GLN A 673 10.04 0.36 15.45
CA GLN A 673 8.58 0.48 15.37
C GLN A 673 8.00 1.25 16.57
N SER A 674 8.87 1.86 17.39
CA SER A 674 8.52 2.53 18.65
C SER A 674 8.23 4.03 18.49
N ASP A 675 7.29 4.39 17.61
CA ASP A 675 7.04 5.79 17.24
C ASP A 675 6.34 6.61 18.33
N LEU A 676 6.68 7.91 18.39
CA LEU A 676 5.89 8.95 19.05
C LEU A 676 5.15 9.77 17.99
N SER A 677 3.81 9.80 18.05
CA SER A 677 2.97 10.61 17.17
C SER A 677 2.05 11.50 17.99
N ILE A 678 2.16 12.82 17.81
CA ILE A 678 1.33 13.82 18.46
C ILE A 678 0.81 14.78 17.40
N GLY A 679 -0.50 14.78 17.14
CA GLY A 679 -1.02 15.73 16.17
C GLY A 679 -2.50 16.03 16.18
N TYR A 680 -2.90 17.10 15.51
CA TYR A 680 -4.31 17.53 15.46
C TYR A 680 -4.93 17.80 16.85
N ASN A 681 -4.12 18.18 17.85
CA ASN A 681 -4.61 18.56 19.18
C ASN A 681 -4.69 20.09 19.28
N ALA A 682 -5.82 20.66 18.88
CA ALA A 682 -5.98 22.10 18.63
C ALA A 682 -5.60 23.01 19.82
N GLN A 683 -5.84 22.57 21.05
CA GLN A 683 -5.56 23.35 22.27
C GLN A 683 -4.24 22.97 22.97
N LEU A 684 -3.43 22.08 22.40
CA LEU A 684 -2.18 21.63 23.01
C LEU A 684 -1.14 22.77 22.94
N ILE A 685 -0.69 23.27 24.09
CA ILE A 685 0.21 24.45 24.16
C ILE A 685 1.68 24.05 24.22
N ASN A 686 1.97 22.92 24.85
CA ASN A 686 3.29 22.30 24.99
C ASN A 686 3.13 20.78 25.15
N LEU A 687 4.24 20.06 25.36
CA LEU A 687 4.26 18.61 25.58
C LEU A 687 4.53 18.24 27.05
N GLU A 688 4.26 19.16 28.00
CA GLU A 688 4.45 18.91 29.43
C GLU A 688 3.67 17.67 29.84
N GLY A 689 4.29 16.84 30.67
CA GLY A 689 3.83 15.50 30.99
C GLY A 689 4.67 14.40 30.34
N LEU A 690 5.41 14.68 29.26
CA LEU A 690 6.44 13.75 28.77
C LEU A 690 7.75 13.94 29.55
N LYS A 691 8.44 12.82 29.82
CA LYS A 691 9.81 12.78 30.39
C LYS A 691 10.69 11.73 29.69
N LEU A 692 10.43 11.54 28.40
CA LEU A 692 11.12 10.58 27.56
C LEU A 692 12.62 10.91 27.48
N LYS A 693 13.46 9.90 27.72
CA LYS A 693 14.91 9.91 27.50
C LYS A 693 15.30 9.34 26.14
N LYS A 694 14.55 8.34 25.66
CA LYS A 694 14.81 7.60 24.42
C LYS A 694 13.52 7.30 23.67
N VAL A 695 13.55 7.38 22.33
CA VAL A 695 12.48 6.89 21.44
C VAL A 695 13.10 5.95 20.39
N ASN A 696 12.86 4.65 20.46
CA ASN A 696 13.40 3.67 19.50
C ASN A 696 12.66 3.70 18.13
N GLY A 697 12.22 4.87 17.67
CA GLY A 697 11.41 5.04 16.47
C GLY A 697 11.37 6.50 16.01
N SER A 698 10.39 6.83 15.16
CA SER A 698 10.19 8.18 14.65
C SER A 698 9.44 9.06 15.65
N ILE A 699 9.72 10.36 15.62
CA ILE A 699 8.98 11.39 16.37
C ILE A 699 8.24 12.27 15.35
N SER A 700 6.91 12.29 15.42
CA SER A 700 6.06 13.13 14.58
C SER A 700 5.21 14.06 15.45
N ILE A 701 5.39 15.36 15.26
CA ILE A 701 4.63 16.42 15.94
C ILE A 701 4.01 17.32 14.88
N MET A 702 2.71 17.16 14.63
CA MET A 702 2.07 17.86 13.52
C MET A 702 0.66 18.39 13.75
N ASN A 703 0.29 19.49 13.10
CA ASN A 703 -1.06 20.05 13.17
C ASN A 703 -1.55 20.39 14.59
N ASN A 704 -0.68 20.89 15.47
CA ASN A 704 -1.09 21.35 16.80
C ASN A 704 -1.19 22.88 16.78
N GLU A 705 -2.40 23.40 16.52
CA GLU A 705 -2.65 24.83 16.26
C GLU A 705 -2.20 25.78 17.37
N SER A 706 -2.25 25.33 18.64
CA SER A 706 -1.88 26.14 19.80
C SER A 706 -0.47 25.89 20.32
N LEU A 707 0.29 24.97 19.72
CA LEU A 707 1.59 24.52 20.24
C LEU A 707 2.63 25.63 20.10
N GLN A 708 3.20 26.08 21.23
CA GLN A 708 4.14 27.21 21.28
C GLN A 708 5.60 26.78 21.39
N ASN A 709 5.85 25.64 22.04
CA ASN A 709 7.17 25.06 22.26
C ASN A 709 7.07 23.55 22.51
N LEU A 710 8.22 22.87 22.51
CA LEU A 710 8.32 21.42 22.74
C LEU A 710 8.67 21.07 24.20
N ASN A 711 8.39 21.94 25.17
CA ASN A 711 8.62 21.64 26.58
C ASN A 711 7.92 20.33 26.94
N GLY A 712 8.61 19.43 27.65
CA GLY A 712 8.27 18.02 27.82
C GLY A 712 9.34 17.10 27.21
N LEU A 713 10.06 17.55 26.17
CA LEU A 713 11.12 16.75 25.54
C LEU A 713 12.53 17.06 26.06
N GLN A 714 12.69 17.88 27.11
CA GLN A 714 14.02 18.29 27.60
C GLN A 714 14.88 17.13 28.11
N SER A 715 14.26 16.00 28.46
CA SER A 715 15.00 14.81 28.91
C SER A 715 15.46 13.92 27.75
N LEU A 716 15.00 14.18 26.52
CA LEU A 716 15.24 13.34 25.36
C LEU A 716 16.71 13.47 24.93
N THR A 717 17.41 12.35 24.84
CA THR A 717 18.81 12.31 24.41
C THR A 717 19.01 11.56 23.09
N GLN A 718 18.06 10.72 22.70
CA GLN A 718 18.18 9.85 21.52
C GLN A 718 16.84 9.51 20.89
N PHE A 719 16.79 9.44 19.56
CA PHE A 719 15.75 8.75 18.81
C PHE A 719 16.34 7.92 17.65
N ASN A 720 15.63 6.88 17.20
CA ASN A 720 16.08 5.95 16.14
C ASN A 720 15.09 5.94 14.95
N GLY A 721 14.91 7.08 14.28
CA GLY A 721 13.91 7.23 13.22
C GLY A 721 13.91 8.64 12.65
N ASP A 722 12.80 9.06 12.07
CA ASP A 722 12.68 10.42 11.55
C ASP A 722 12.16 11.38 12.62
N LEU A 723 12.67 12.62 12.65
CA LEU A 723 12.08 13.72 13.41
C LEU A 723 11.28 14.61 12.45
N ARG A 724 9.96 14.61 12.60
CA ARG A 724 9.03 15.44 11.83
C ARG A 724 8.34 16.44 12.75
N ILE A 725 8.58 17.72 12.53
CA ILE A 725 7.90 18.82 13.21
C ILE A 725 7.26 19.69 12.14
N GLN A 726 5.95 19.56 11.95
CA GLN A 726 5.30 20.24 10.85
C GLN A 726 3.92 20.82 11.15
N GLU A 727 3.54 21.89 10.46
CA GLU A 727 2.18 22.45 10.54
C GLU A 727 1.78 22.86 11.98
N ASN A 728 2.72 23.43 12.74
CA ASN A 728 2.45 23.98 14.08
C ASN A 728 2.56 25.52 14.03
N PRO A 729 1.48 26.24 13.68
CA PRO A 729 1.54 27.66 13.30
C PRO A 729 1.98 28.60 14.42
N LYS A 730 1.83 28.21 15.69
CA LYS A 730 2.26 29.00 16.86
C LYS A 730 3.62 28.58 17.43
N LEU A 731 4.30 27.60 16.83
CA LEU A 731 5.54 27.07 17.37
C LEU A 731 6.66 28.10 17.19
N THR A 732 7.20 28.58 18.31
CA THR A 732 8.29 29.58 18.33
C THR A 732 9.66 29.02 18.72
N SER A 733 9.71 27.85 19.35
CA SER A 733 10.96 27.26 19.84
C SER A 733 10.94 25.73 19.87
N ILE A 734 12.07 25.14 19.47
CA ILE A 734 12.36 23.70 19.57
C ILE A 734 13.53 23.40 20.53
N GLU A 735 13.91 24.36 21.39
CA GLU A 735 15.08 24.27 22.28
C GLU A 735 15.03 23.07 23.24
N ALA A 736 13.84 22.53 23.53
CA ALA A 736 13.68 21.34 24.33
C ALA A 736 14.41 20.11 23.74
N LEU A 737 14.71 20.09 22.45
CA LEU A 737 15.49 19.03 21.81
C LEU A 737 17.01 19.17 22.03
N GLY A 738 17.46 20.21 22.73
CA GLY A 738 18.87 20.54 22.88
C GLY A 738 19.75 19.46 23.49
N ASN A 739 19.19 18.44 24.15
CA ASN A 739 19.95 17.31 24.69
C ASN A 739 20.07 16.11 23.74
N VAL A 740 19.46 16.17 22.55
CA VAL A 740 19.47 15.07 21.59
C VAL A 740 20.81 15.01 20.85
N THR A 741 21.57 13.94 21.08
CA THR A 741 22.94 13.79 20.55
C THR A 741 23.02 12.91 19.31
N SER A 742 22.03 12.04 19.07
CA SER A 742 21.99 11.25 17.85
C SER A 742 20.56 10.91 17.38
N ALA A 743 20.39 10.90 16.06
CA ALA A 743 19.24 10.37 15.33
C ALA A 743 19.42 8.91 14.88
N ILE A 744 20.64 8.35 15.03
CA ILE A 744 21.04 6.99 14.58
C ILE A 744 22.22 6.43 15.42
N ASP A 745 22.31 5.11 15.59
CA ASP A 745 23.52 4.45 16.13
C ASP A 745 24.63 4.48 15.05
N GLU A 746 25.84 4.93 15.40
CA GLU A 746 26.95 5.13 14.45
C GLU A 746 27.44 3.82 13.82
N GLU A 747 27.11 2.66 14.40
CA GLU A 747 27.65 1.35 13.99
C GLU A 747 26.80 0.60 12.94
N HIS A 748 25.51 0.95 12.78
CA HIS A 748 24.59 0.16 11.98
C HIS A 748 23.58 1.08 11.29
N TYR A 749 23.81 1.54 10.05
CA TYR A 749 22.81 1.65 8.96
C TYR A 749 23.24 2.44 7.71
N SER A 750 22.52 2.18 6.61
CA SER A 750 22.56 2.90 5.34
C SER A 750 22.00 4.33 5.47
N LEU A 751 22.59 5.31 4.78
CA LEU A 751 22.24 6.74 4.77
C LEU A 751 20.80 7.08 4.25
N SER A 752 19.93 6.08 4.11
CA SER A 752 18.53 6.20 3.69
C SER A 752 17.52 6.21 4.85
N PHE A 753 17.95 6.05 6.10
CA PHE A 753 17.08 6.00 7.28
C PHE A 753 17.41 7.14 8.28
N GLY A 754 16.38 7.72 8.90
CA GLY A 754 16.50 8.70 9.99
C GLY A 754 16.77 10.14 9.57
N GLY A 755 15.74 10.84 9.07
CA GLY A 755 15.78 12.22 8.58
C GLY A 755 15.21 13.28 9.53
N LEU A 756 15.51 14.55 9.22
CA LEU A 756 15.00 15.73 9.91
C LEU A 756 14.08 16.53 8.99
N GLN A 757 12.82 16.69 9.38
CA GLN A 757 11.84 17.52 8.68
C GLN A 757 11.30 18.61 9.62
N ILE A 758 11.59 19.87 9.29
CA ILE A 758 11.01 21.03 9.97
C ILE A 758 10.23 21.81 8.91
N ALA A 759 8.90 21.67 8.89
CA ALA A 759 8.08 22.16 7.78
C ALA A 759 6.88 23.00 8.26
N SER A 760 6.53 24.09 7.59
CA SER A 760 5.29 24.83 7.86
C SER A 760 5.13 25.29 9.33
N ASN A 761 6.22 25.74 9.97
CA ASN A 761 6.20 26.38 11.30
C ASN A 761 6.51 27.88 11.15
N PRO A 762 5.55 28.71 10.69
CA PRO A 762 5.80 30.08 10.24
C PRO A 762 6.39 31.04 11.29
N LEU A 763 6.23 30.77 12.58
CA LEU A 763 6.77 31.60 13.67
C LEU A 763 8.12 31.09 14.23
N LEU A 764 8.64 29.96 13.74
CA LEU A 764 9.92 29.42 14.19
C LEU A 764 11.07 30.25 13.60
N ALA A 765 11.82 30.93 14.47
CA ALA A 765 12.84 31.90 14.06
C ALA A 765 14.26 31.32 13.94
N ASN A 766 14.54 30.18 14.58
CA ASN A 766 15.84 29.51 14.56
C ASN A 766 15.67 28.00 14.82
N LEU A 767 16.75 27.24 14.60
CA LEU A 767 16.79 25.79 14.85
C LEU A 767 17.56 25.45 16.14
N ASN A 768 17.58 26.36 17.13
CA ASN A 768 18.18 26.10 18.42
C ASN A 768 17.46 24.92 19.07
N GLY A 769 18.19 23.83 19.26
CA GLY A 769 17.66 22.55 19.71
C GLY A 769 18.26 21.39 18.93
N LEU A 770 18.65 21.61 17.67
CA LEU A 770 19.23 20.56 16.82
C LEU A 770 20.77 20.50 16.87
N HIS A 771 21.39 21.41 17.63
CA HIS A 771 22.85 21.66 17.61
C HIS A 771 23.70 20.46 18.05
N ASN A 772 23.13 19.46 18.74
CA ASN A 772 23.87 18.28 19.17
C ASN A 772 23.77 17.10 18.19
N ILE A 773 22.96 17.19 17.15
CA ILE A 773 22.81 16.14 16.14
C ILE A 773 24.02 16.16 15.18
N LYS A 774 24.73 15.03 15.09
CA LYS A 774 25.96 14.90 14.29
C LYS A 774 25.78 14.28 12.91
N ALA A 775 24.77 13.44 12.75
CA ALA A 775 24.48 12.71 11.52
C ALA A 775 22.97 12.47 11.39
N THR A 776 22.48 12.52 10.16
CA THR A 776 21.09 12.21 9.78
C THR A 776 21.07 11.79 8.31
N GLY A 777 20.07 11.00 7.90
CA GLY A 777 19.88 10.61 6.51
C GLY A 777 19.65 11.82 5.62
N TRP A 778 18.56 12.56 5.83
CA TRP A 778 18.17 13.70 5.01
C TRP A 778 17.69 14.86 5.88
N VAL A 779 17.79 16.09 5.37
CA VAL A 779 17.31 17.31 6.01
C VAL A 779 16.37 18.05 5.07
N SER A 780 15.15 18.32 5.54
CA SER A 780 14.14 19.09 4.81
C SER A 780 13.63 20.25 5.67
N ILE A 781 13.89 21.48 5.24
CA ILE A 781 13.49 22.72 5.90
C ILE A 781 12.58 23.50 4.96
N SER A 782 11.29 23.61 5.28
CA SER A 782 10.35 24.31 4.41
C SER A 782 9.24 25.08 5.09
N GLY A 783 8.72 26.13 4.45
CA GLY A 783 7.57 26.86 4.98
C GLY A 783 7.80 27.50 6.36
N ASN A 784 9.05 27.71 6.80
CA ASN A 784 9.37 28.34 8.07
C ASN A 784 9.65 29.84 7.83
N HIS A 785 8.58 30.61 7.66
CA HIS A 785 8.62 31.99 7.13
C HIS A 785 9.37 32.98 8.03
N SER A 786 9.61 32.65 9.30
CA SER A 786 10.40 33.47 10.24
C SER A 786 11.87 33.06 10.36
N LEU A 787 12.27 31.93 9.77
CA LEU A 787 13.62 31.38 9.90
C LEU A 787 14.62 32.21 9.07
N THR A 788 15.69 32.71 9.71
CA THR A 788 16.68 33.60 9.08
C THR A 788 18.00 32.93 8.73
N ASP A 789 18.37 31.87 9.44
CA ASP A 789 19.60 31.10 9.20
C ASP A 789 19.42 29.63 9.60
N LEU A 790 20.43 28.81 9.34
CA LEU A 790 20.42 27.36 9.64
C LEU A 790 21.21 27.02 10.90
N LYS A 791 21.50 28.00 11.77
CA LYS A 791 22.21 27.74 13.03
C LYS A 791 21.41 26.75 13.85
N GLY A 792 22.10 25.70 14.28
CA GLY A 792 21.49 24.49 14.83
C GLY A 792 21.85 23.25 14.03
N LEU A 793 22.20 23.37 12.75
CA LEU A 793 22.61 22.22 11.90
C LEU A 793 24.14 22.07 11.79
N GLY A 794 24.91 22.90 12.48
CA GLY A 794 26.36 23.05 12.28
C GLY A 794 27.22 21.84 12.65
N ASN A 795 26.64 20.86 13.35
CA ASN A 795 27.32 19.62 13.71
C ASN A 795 27.02 18.45 12.75
N ILE A 796 26.09 18.62 11.80
CA ILE A 796 25.74 17.58 10.83
C ILE A 796 26.83 17.49 9.76
N THR A 797 27.65 16.45 9.82
CA THR A 797 28.80 16.28 8.92
C THR A 797 28.57 15.34 7.74
N LYS A 798 27.50 14.53 7.81
CA LYS A 798 27.10 13.57 6.78
C LYS A 798 25.59 13.65 6.59
N LEU A 799 25.16 13.81 5.33
CA LEU A 799 23.76 13.74 4.93
C LEU A 799 23.63 13.34 3.45
N SER A 800 22.60 12.56 3.11
CA SER A 800 22.30 12.13 1.75
C SER A 800 21.46 13.15 0.99
N GLU A 801 20.64 13.97 1.66
CA GLU A 801 19.84 15.00 1.00
C GLU A 801 19.70 16.26 1.87
N LEU A 802 19.85 17.43 1.23
CA LEU A 802 19.51 18.73 1.79
C LEU A 802 18.47 19.41 0.91
N SER A 803 17.26 19.56 1.46
CA SER A 803 16.12 20.19 0.82
C SER A 803 15.72 21.46 1.60
N ILE A 804 15.77 22.62 0.96
CA ILE A 804 15.43 23.92 1.56
C ILE A 804 14.51 24.69 0.63
N TYR A 805 13.25 24.89 1.02
CA TYR A 805 12.31 25.56 0.13
C TYR A 805 11.19 26.34 0.82
N SER A 806 10.71 27.39 0.17
CA SER A 806 9.60 28.21 0.70
C SER A 806 9.90 28.78 2.09
N ASN A 807 11.15 29.23 2.32
CA ASN A 807 11.52 29.96 3.53
C ASN A 807 11.78 31.43 3.17
N ASP A 808 10.91 32.32 3.67
CA ASP A 808 10.84 33.70 3.21
C ASP A 808 12.03 34.57 3.61
N LYS A 809 12.75 34.23 4.69
CA LYS A 809 13.77 35.10 5.30
C LYS A 809 15.19 34.56 5.29
N ILE A 810 15.43 33.39 4.71
CA ILE A 810 16.78 32.82 4.61
C ILE A 810 17.55 33.56 3.52
N GLU A 811 18.61 34.27 3.92
CA GLU A 811 19.48 35.04 3.00
C GLU A 811 20.68 34.22 2.49
N ASN A 812 21.13 33.23 3.26
CA ASN A 812 22.23 32.32 2.94
C ASN A 812 22.10 31.03 3.78
N LEU A 813 22.97 30.05 3.54
CA LEU A 813 22.96 28.75 4.21
C LEU A 813 23.93 28.66 5.39
N ASN A 814 24.38 29.81 5.92
CA ASN A 814 25.28 29.81 7.07
C ASN A 814 24.58 29.15 8.27
N GLY A 815 25.35 28.34 8.99
CA GLY A 815 24.82 27.48 10.06
C GLY A 815 24.88 25.98 9.72
N LEU A 816 25.09 25.62 8.44
CA LEU A 816 25.52 24.27 8.06
C LEU A 816 26.96 23.98 8.52
N SER A 817 27.30 22.69 8.64
CA SER A 817 28.61 22.27 9.14
C SER A 817 29.73 22.64 8.17
N PRO A 818 30.84 23.26 8.63
CA PRO A 818 32.02 23.44 7.81
C PRO A 818 32.68 22.10 7.44
N ASN A 819 32.34 21.00 8.10
CA ASN A 819 32.87 19.68 7.79
C ASN A 819 31.97 18.88 6.80
N LEU A 820 30.88 19.48 6.31
CA LEU A 820 30.01 18.88 5.31
C LEU A 820 30.71 18.87 3.94
N SER A 821 31.46 17.79 3.68
CA SER A 821 32.25 17.64 2.45
C SER A 821 31.56 16.78 1.39
N THR A 822 30.55 16.00 1.76
CA THR A 822 29.76 15.18 0.85
C THR A 822 28.26 15.31 1.10
N LEU A 823 27.48 15.28 0.02
CA LEU A 823 26.02 15.37 -0.01
C LEU A 823 25.49 14.45 -1.09
N GLY A 824 24.31 13.84 -1.03
CA GLY A 824 23.74 13.17 -2.22
C GLY A 824 23.02 14.17 -3.13
N VAL A 825 21.96 14.76 -2.59
CA VAL A 825 21.04 15.65 -3.29
C VAL A 825 21.03 17.04 -2.64
N LEU A 826 21.10 18.09 -3.46
CA LEU A 826 20.96 19.48 -3.07
C LEU A 826 19.76 20.12 -3.77
N ASN A 827 18.67 20.33 -3.03
CA ASN A 827 17.43 20.93 -3.51
C ASN A 827 17.16 22.26 -2.81
N ILE A 828 17.22 23.36 -3.55
CA ILE A 828 16.96 24.70 -3.01
C ILE A 828 16.03 25.45 -3.95
N PHE A 829 14.79 25.68 -3.52
CA PHE A 829 13.83 26.35 -4.38
C PHE A 829 12.81 27.22 -3.65
N ASN A 830 12.24 28.21 -4.33
CA ASN A 830 11.25 29.12 -3.77
C ASN A 830 11.73 29.82 -2.48
N ASN A 831 13.00 30.23 -2.36
CA ASN A 831 13.48 31.02 -1.22
C ASN A 831 13.70 32.47 -1.68
N PRO A 832 12.72 33.37 -1.48
CA PRO A 832 12.71 34.69 -2.12
C PRO A 832 13.83 35.63 -1.67
N GLN A 833 14.37 35.45 -0.46
CA GLN A 833 15.45 36.28 0.08
C GLN A 833 16.84 35.66 -0.05
N LEU A 834 16.96 34.45 -0.60
CA LEU A 834 18.25 33.76 -0.69
C LEU A 834 19.16 34.48 -1.70
N VAL A 835 20.32 34.98 -1.24
CA VAL A 835 21.27 35.75 -2.05
C VAL A 835 22.49 34.91 -2.44
N THR A 836 23.00 34.09 -1.52
CA THR A 836 24.20 33.26 -1.72
C THR A 836 23.99 31.85 -1.17
N LEU A 837 24.83 30.89 -1.60
CA LEU A 837 24.89 29.54 -1.04
C LEU A 837 25.96 29.40 0.07
N ASP A 838 26.40 30.52 0.66
CA ASP A 838 27.40 30.52 1.74
C ASP A 838 26.95 29.58 2.86
N GLY A 839 27.87 28.71 3.29
CA GLY A 839 27.56 27.55 4.13
C GLY A 839 27.91 26.22 3.46
N LEU A 840 27.89 26.16 2.13
CA LEU A 840 28.31 24.98 1.34
C LEU A 840 29.77 25.03 0.87
N ASN A 841 30.55 25.99 1.37
CA ASN A 841 31.92 26.29 0.94
C ASN A 841 32.89 25.10 0.92
N ASN A 842 32.63 24.06 1.72
CA ASN A 842 33.50 22.88 1.84
C ASN A 842 32.94 21.64 1.12
N LEU A 843 31.80 21.76 0.44
CA LEU A 843 31.19 20.67 -0.30
C LEU A 843 32.10 20.28 -1.48
N ALA A 844 32.64 19.06 -1.43
CA ALA A 844 33.65 18.57 -2.37
C ALA A 844 33.09 17.59 -3.40
N ALA A 845 32.07 16.80 -3.04
CA ALA A 845 31.48 15.83 -3.94
C ALA A 845 30.01 15.55 -3.63
N LEU A 846 29.25 15.15 -4.65
CA LEU A 846 27.96 14.49 -4.46
C LEU A 846 28.09 12.97 -4.40
N SER A 847 27.22 12.32 -3.62
CA SER A 847 27.08 10.87 -3.44
C SER A 847 25.76 10.38 -4.06
N ARG A 848 25.60 9.06 -4.26
CA ARG A 848 24.46 8.34 -4.89
C ARG A 848 23.26 9.21 -5.34
N PHE A 849 22.97 9.24 -6.65
CA PHE A 849 21.91 10.07 -7.27
C PHE A 849 22.19 11.58 -7.21
N GLY A 850 23.35 12.00 -7.73
CA GLY A 850 23.88 13.36 -7.60
C GLY A 850 22.98 14.39 -8.29
N TYR A 851 22.34 15.26 -7.50
CA TYR A 851 21.38 16.21 -8.03
C TYR A 851 21.59 17.59 -7.40
N ILE A 852 21.73 18.62 -8.24
CA ILE A 852 21.69 20.03 -7.81
C ILE A 852 20.51 20.69 -8.47
N HIS A 853 19.59 21.20 -7.68
CA HIS A 853 18.41 21.92 -8.14
C HIS A 853 18.27 23.24 -7.43
N LEU A 854 18.48 24.31 -8.18
CA LEU A 854 18.33 25.69 -7.74
C LEU A 854 17.22 26.34 -8.58
N GLU A 855 16.04 26.52 -7.99
CA GLU A 855 14.88 27.03 -8.73
C GLU A 855 14.10 28.12 -8.01
N ASN A 856 13.66 29.16 -8.71
CA ASN A 856 12.82 30.23 -8.14
C ASN A 856 13.45 30.90 -6.90
N ASN A 857 14.76 31.15 -6.91
CA ASN A 857 15.45 31.95 -5.90
C ASN A 857 15.81 33.31 -6.54
N PRO A 858 14.88 34.28 -6.59
CA PRO A 858 15.01 35.48 -7.43
C PRO A 858 16.19 36.39 -7.04
N LEU A 859 16.65 36.38 -5.78
CA LEU A 859 17.80 37.17 -5.32
C LEU A 859 19.14 36.44 -5.38
N LEU A 860 19.15 35.13 -5.71
CA LEU A 860 20.36 34.33 -5.75
C LEU A 860 21.27 34.83 -6.87
N ASN A 861 22.43 35.37 -6.51
CA ASN A 861 23.35 36.00 -7.46
C ASN A 861 24.78 35.43 -7.43
N ASP A 862 25.11 34.62 -6.42
CA ASP A 862 26.46 34.08 -6.21
C ASP A 862 26.42 32.57 -5.91
N LEU A 863 27.16 31.79 -6.72
CA LEU A 863 27.33 30.34 -6.59
C LEU A 863 28.76 29.96 -6.13
N THR A 864 29.62 30.92 -5.80
CA THR A 864 31.03 30.69 -5.46
C THR A 864 31.23 29.76 -4.26
N ALA A 865 30.22 29.63 -3.39
CA ALA A 865 30.22 28.63 -2.33
C ALA A 865 30.33 27.18 -2.83
N LEU A 866 30.02 26.90 -4.11
CA LEU A 866 30.18 25.59 -4.72
C LEU A 866 31.56 25.39 -5.38
N SER A 867 32.49 26.36 -5.31
CA SER A 867 33.80 26.29 -5.99
C SER A 867 34.66 25.10 -5.56
N ASN A 868 34.37 24.45 -4.42
CA ASN A 868 35.07 23.23 -3.97
C ASN A 868 34.45 21.93 -4.51
N LEU A 869 33.28 21.98 -5.15
CA LEU A 869 32.64 20.82 -5.72
C LEU A 869 33.42 20.33 -6.95
N ARG A 870 33.89 19.08 -6.91
CA ARG A 870 34.71 18.44 -7.96
C ARG A 870 33.98 17.34 -8.70
N LYS A 871 33.07 16.63 -8.03
CA LYS A 871 32.51 15.38 -8.52
C LYS A 871 31.02 15.30 -8.23
N MET A 872 30.24 14.91 -9.24
CA MET A 872 28.86 14.47 -9.06
C MET A 872 28.82 12.94 -8.78
N ALA A 873 27.67 12.40 -8.35
CA ALA A 873 27.61 11.05 -7.81
C ALA A 873 27.92 9.94 -8.81
N ASP A 874 27.34 10.02 -10.00
CA ASP A 874 27.36 9.00 -11.05
C ASP A 874 26.98 9.61 -12.41
N ASP A 875 27.12 8.83 -13.48
CA ASP A 875 26.87 9.21 -14.87
C ASP A 875 25.37 9.47 -15.17
N MET A 876 24.51 9.51 -14.14
CA MET A 876 23.09 9.90 -14.19
C MET A 876 22.83 11.20 -13.39
N SER A 877 23.85 11.99 -13.06
CA SER A 877 23.70 13.20 -12.22
C SER A 877 23.23 14.43 -12.99
N TYR A 878 22.36 15.26 -12.40
CA TYR A 878 21.79 16.44 -13.07
C TYR A 878 22.14 17.76 -12.36
N LEU A 879 22.31 18.81 -13.16
CA LEU A 879 22.46 20.19 -12.70
C LEU A 879 21.32 21.03 -13.26
N LYS A 880 20.43 21.53 -12.39
CA LYS A 880 19.24 22.30 -12.76
C LYS A 880 19.25 23.68 -12.12
N LEU A 881 19.33 24.73 -12.94
CA LEU A 881 19.19 26.12 -12.55
C LEU A 881 18.05 26.77 -13.34
N ARG A 882 16.96 27.09 -12.66
CA ARG A 882 15.76 27.69 -13.28
C ARG A 882 15.30 28.93 -12.52
N ASN A 883 14.81 29.94 -13.24
CA ASN A 883 14.10 31.08 -12.64
C ASN A 883 14.90 31.83 -11.54
N ASN A 884 16.24 31.86 -11.61
CA ASN A 884 17.08 32.59 -10.66
C ASN A 884 17.40 33.97 -11.23
N GLN A 885 16.48 34.91 -11.03
CA GLN A 885 16.45 36.20 -11.73
C GLN A 885 17.73 37.03 -11.56
N SER A 886 18.35 37.04 -10.38
CA SER A 886 19.55 37.85 -10.10
C SER A 886 20.86 37.15 -10.46
N LEU A 887 20.83 35.91 -10.92
CA LEU A 887 22.04 35.16 -11.24
C LEU A 887 22.69 35.70 -12.51
N THR A 888 23.92 36.20 -12.41
CA THR A 888 24.65 36.77 -13.57
C THR A 888 25.73 35.85 -14.14
N SER A 889 26.23 34.91 -13.34
CA SER A 889 27.38 34.06 -13.66
C SER A 889 27.25 32.65 -13.08
N LEU A 890 27.80 31.64 -13.76
CA LEU A 890 27.96 30.27 -13.25
C LEU A 890 29.27 30.04 -12.49
N LYS A 891 30.02 31.10 -12.19
CA LYS A 891 31.22 31.02 -11.34
C LYS A 891 30.88 30.38 -10.00
N GLY A 892 31.66 29.39 -9.60
CA GLY A 892 31.34 28.43 -8.54
C GLY A 892 31.28 27.00 -9.06
N LEU A 893 30.89 26.79 -10.33
CA LEU A 893 30.69 25.46 -10.89
C LEU A 893 31.88 24.97 -11.74
N GLU A 894 32.92 25.79 -11.92
CA GLU A 894 34.01 25.55 -12.87
C GLU A 894 34.81 24.26 -12.64
N ASN A 895 34.83 23.76 -11.40
CA ASN A 895 35.69 22.67 -10.99
C ASN A 895 35.03 21.29 -11.02
N ILE A 896 33.75 21.21 -11.42
CA ILE A 896 33.02 19.94 -11.56
C ILE A 896 33.60 19.15 -12.74
N ASP A 897 33.90 17.87 -12.52
CA ASP A 897 34.26 16.94 -13.59
C ASP A 897 33.05 16.73 -14.52
N ALA A 898 33.13 17.27 -15.73
CA ALA A 898 32.08 17.20 -16.73
C ALA A 898 31.65 15.77 -17.09
N LYS A 899 32.52 14.77 -16.89
CA LYS A 899 32.17 13.35 -17.12
C LYS A 899 31.17 12.80 -16.11
N THR A 900 31.07 13.46 -14.95
CA THR A 900 30.15 13.06 -13.89
C THR A 900 28.78 13.73 -14.04
N LEU A 901 28.62 14.63 -15.02
CA LEU A 901 27.32 15.22 -15.37
C LEU A 901 26.65 14.39 -16.45
N TYR A 902 25.37 14.09 -16.26
CA TYR A 902 24.51 13.47 -17.27
C TYR A 902 23.78 14.54 -18.08
N SER A 903 23.17 15.51 -17.39
CA SER A 903 22.36 16.56 -18.02
C SER A 903 22.45 17.89 -17.29
N ILE A 904 22.40 18.99 -18.06
CA ILE A 904 22.31 20.36 -17.53
C ILE A 904 21.04 21.06 -18.01
N GLU A 905 20.38 21.75 -17.09
CA GLU A 905 19.24 22.60 -17.38
C GLU A 905 19.52 24.03 -16.88
N LEU A 906 19.57 24.98 -17.81
CA LEU A 906 19.83 26.39 -17.54
C LEU A 906 18.70 27.19 -18.20
N THR A 907 17.63 27.52 -17.47
CA THR A 907 16.47 28.17 -18.08
C THR A 907 15.93 29.35 -17.29
N ASN A 908 15.30 30.28 -17.99
CA ASN A 908 14.53 31.39 -17.42
C ASN A 908 15.31 32.25 -16.39
N SER A 909 16.62 32.43 -16.59
CA SER A 909 17.47 33.27 -15.73
C SER A 909 17.97 34.48 -16.55
N PRO A 910 17.16 35.54 -16.72
CA PRO A 910 17.37 36.55 -17.75
C PRO A 910 18.59 37.45 -17.56
N ASN A 911 19.20 37.48 -16.36
CA ASN A 911 20.45 38.21 -16.10
C ASN A 911 21.72 37.35 -16.27
N LEU A 912 21.55 36.04 -16.49
CA LEU A 912 22.66 35.09 -16.60
C LEU A 912 23.36 35.27 -17.95
N SER A 913 24.54 35.90 -17.93
CA SER A 913 25.32 36.26 -19.14
C SER A 913 26.72 35.65 -19.18
N GLN A 914 27.18 35.07 -18.07
CA GLN A 914 28.49 34.40 -17.98
C GLN A 914 28.35 32.91 -17.64
N CYS A 915 28.26 32.06 -18.66
CA CYS A 915 28.06 30.60 -18.50
C CYS A 915 29.22 29.74 -19.00
N ASN A 916 30.24 30.36 -19.58
CA ASN A 916 31.41 29.71 -20.16
C ASN A 916 32.43 29.27 -19.09
N VAL A 917 31.95 28.65 -18.01
CA VAL A 917 32.83 28.02 -17.01
C VAL A 917 33.31 26.67 -17.53
N LYS A 918 34.52 26.26 -17.13
CA LYS A 918 35.23 25.09 -17.69
C LYS A 918 34.38 23.83 -17.73
N SER A 919 33.74 23.47 -16.62
CA SER A 919 32.87 22.29 -16.50
C SER A 919 31.72 22.27 -17.51
N ILE A 920 31.07 23.42 -17.73
CA ILE A 920 29.96 23.57 -18.67
C ILE A 920 30.46 23.53 -20.12
N CYS A 921 31.59 24.20 -20.41
CA CYS A 921 32.22 24.14 -21.73
C CYS A 921 32.63 22.71 -22.11
N ASP A 922 33.28 21.99 -21.19
CA ASP A 922 33.71 20.60 -21.39
C ASP A 922 32.50 19.68 -21.59
N PHE A 923 31.42 19.86 -20.82
CA PHE A 923 30.20 19.08 -20.93
C PHE A 923 29.51 19.27 -22.29
N LEU A 924 29.31 20.52 -22.72
CA LEU A 924 28.67 20.83 -24.00
C LEU A 924 29.50 20.40 -25.22
N THR A 925 30.84 20.47 -25.12
CA THR A 925 31.74 20.03 -26.21
C THR A 925 31.60 18.53 -26.48
N ASN A 926 31.28 17.73 -25.46
CA ASN A 926 31.04 16.30 -25.57
C ASN A 926 29.59 15.94 -25.93
N SER A 927 28.79 16.91 -26.40
CA SER A 927 27.36 16.70 -26.74
C SER A 927 26.52 16.18 -25.57
N GLY A 928 26.84 16.59 -24.34
CA GLY A 928 26.04 16.23 -23.16
C GLY A 928 24.60 16.71 -23.26
N GLU A 929 23.67 15.97 -22.64
CA GLU A 929 22.24 16.29 -22.66
C GLU A 929 21.98 17.65 -22.00
N ASN A 930 21.26 18.54 -22.67
CA ASN A 930 21.09 19.90 -22.15
C ASN A 930 19.76 20.53 -22.56
N LEU A 931 19.27 21.42 -21.70
CA LEU A 931 18.12 22.28 -21.93
C LEU A 931 18.48 23.72 -21.56
N ILE A 932 18.69 24.59 -22.56
CA ILE A 932 19.21 25.95 -22.37
C ILE A 932 18.40 26.94 -23.21
N PHE A 933 17.63 27.80 -22.56
CA PHE A 933 16.83 28.85 -23.20
C PHE A 933 16.32 29.90 -22.18
N ASN A 934 15.86 31.06 -22.67
CA ASN A 934 15.35 32.18 -21.87
C ASN A 934 16.36 32.73 -20.84
N ASN A 935 17.63 32.82 -21.22
CA ASN A 935 18.68 33.47 -20.41
C ASN A 935 19.21 34.72 -21.13
N ALA A 936 20.17 35.44 -20.51
CA ALA A 936 20.80 36.58 -21.17
C ALA A 936 21.65 36.13 -22.38
N THR A 937 21.93 37.08 -23.28
CA THR A 937 22.83 36.87 -24.42
C THR A 937 24.19 36.36 -23.94
N GLY A 938 24.70 35.32 -24.59
CA GLY A 938 25.91 34.58 -24.20
C GLY A 938 25.62 33.28 -23.44
N CYS A 939 24.39 33.11 -22.94
CA CYS A 939 23.93 31.97 -22.17
C CYS A 939 22.57 31.42 -22.63
N ASN A 940 22.00 31.97 -23.71
CA ASN A 940 20.62 31.68 -24.10
C ASN A 940 20.48 30.43 -25.01
N SER A 941 21.59 29.84 -25.43
CA SER A 941 21.61 28.58 -26.17
C SER A 941 22.95 27.85 -25.98
N PRO A 942 23.02 26.53 -26.25
CA PRO A 942 24.28 25.78 -26.17
C PRO A 942 25.35 26.35 -27.10
N GLN A 943 24.96 26.82 -28.29
CA GLN A 943 25.85 27.41 -29.28
C GLN A 943 26.44 28.75 -28.83
N GLU A 944 25.65 29.61 -28.16
CA GLU A 944 26.15 30.85 -27.57
C GLU A 944 27.22 30.57 -26.52
N ILE A 945 26.98 29.59 -25.64
CA ILE A 945 27.93 29.19 -24.60
C ILE A 945 29.21 28.64 -25.23
N LEU A 946 29.11 27.71 -26.18
CA LEU A 946 30.29 27.16 -26.88
C LEU A 946 31.07 28.23 -27.64
N THR A 947 30.39 29.22 -28.20
CA THR A 947 31.05 30.37 -28.85
C THR A 947 31.83 31.19 -27.82
N ALA A 948 31.24 31.46 -26.66
CA ALA A 948 31.91 32.12 -25.56
C ALA A 948 33.08 31.28 -24.99
N CYS A 949 32.95 29.95 -24.95
CA CYS A 949 34.05 29.04 -24.58
C CYS A 949 35.24 29.14 -25.55
N ASN A 950 34.98 29.31 -26.86
CA ASN A 950 36.02 29.47 -27.88
C ASN A 950 36.64 30.87 -27.94
N LEU A 951 35.90 31.89 -27.47
CA LEU A 951 36.38 33.28 -27.34
C LEU A 951 37.13 33.52 -26.02
N SER A 952 36.96 32.62 -25.04
CA SER A 952 37.81 32.55 -23.87
C SER A 952 39.19 32.12 -24.33
N ILE A 953 40.12 33.08 -24.38
CA ILE A 953 41.53 32.77 -24.60
C ILE A 953 41.93 31.86 -23.43
N ASP A 954 42.23 30.59 -23.70
CA ASP A 954 42.96 29.75 -22.75
C ASP A 954 44.12 30.60 -22.21
N ASP A 955 44.24 30.76 -20.90
CA ASP A 955 45.41 31.37 -20.31
C ASP A 955 46.65 30.65 -20.88
N VAL A 956 47.38 31.34 -21.76
CA VAL A 956 48.49 30.75 -22.52
C VAL A 956 49.55 30.32 -21.53
N LYS A 957 49.61 29.01 -21.23
CA LYS A 957 50.70 28.42 -20.46
C LYS A 957 51.95 28.41 -21.33
N PHE A 958 52.87 29.34 -21.08
CA PHE A 958 54.20 29.34 -21.67
C PHE A 958 54.98 28.13 -21.15
N SER A 959 55.66 27.43 -22.05
CA SER A 959 56.42 26.22 -21.68
C SER A 959 57.84 26.56 -21.26
N ASP A 960 58.25 26.08 -20.08
CA ASP A 960 59.64 26.15 -19.61
C ASP A 960 60.60 25.24 -20.40
N ASP A 961 60.08 24.38 -21.27
CA ASP A 961 60.85 23.44 -22.09
C ASP A 961 61.32 24.04 -23.41
N LEU A 962 60.87 25.26 -23.75
CA LEU A 962 61.25 26.02 -24.94
C LEU A 962 61.93 27.33 -24.57
N ILE A 963 63.21 27.46 -24.91
CA ILE A 963 64.02 28.67 -24.72
C ILE A 963 64.24 29.35 -26.08
N ILE A 964 63.94 30.65 -26.14
CA ILE A 964 64.26 31.50 -27.29
C ILE A 964 65.31 32.52 -26.87
N TYR A 965 66.43 32.61 -27.60
CA TYR A 965 67.53 33.51 -27.26
C TYR A 965 68.26 34.07 -28.50
N PRO A 966 68.71 35.33 -28.47
CA PRO A 966 68.39 36.33 -27.44
C PRO A 966 66.90 36.71 -27.48
N ASN A 967 66.31 36.99 -26.33
CA ASN A 967 64.96 37.50 -26.19
C ASN A 967 64.97 38.53 -25.04
N PRO A 968 64.98 39.84 -25.32
CA PRO A 968 64.62 40.48 -26.59
C PRO A 968 65.59 40.26 -27.76
N VAL A 969 65.06 40.24 -28.99
CA VAL A 969 65.75 39.98 -30.26
C VAL A 969 65.78 41.23 -31.15
N LYS A 970 66.91 41.50 -31.80
CA LYS A 970 67.06 42.63 -32.77
C LYS A 970 66.89 42.21 -34.22
N THR A 971 67.49 41.10 -34.63
CA THR A 971 67.51 40.66 -36.04
C THR A 971 67.31 39.17 -36.20
N GLN A 972 67.91 38.36 -35.33
CA GLN A 972 67.85 36.90 -35.40
C GLN A 972 67.81 36.27 -34.00
N PHE A 973 67.06 35.17 -33.87
CA PHE A 973 67.01 34.38 -32.62
C PHE A 973 67.22 32.90 -32.90
N ASN A 974 67.62 32.17 -31.87
CA ASN A 974 67.72 30.72 -31.87
C ASN A 974 66.72 30.09 -30.90
N ILE A 975 66.41 28.82 -31.17
CA ILE A 975 65.52 28.01 -30.34
C ILE A 975 66.32 26.85 -29.73
N GLN A 976 66.13 26.64 -28.44
CA GLN A 976 66.60 25.47 -27.73
C GLN A 976 65.42 24.78 -27.04
N LEU A 977 65.21 23.52 -27.38
CA LEU A 977 64.29 22.63 -26.67
C LEU A 977 65.06 21.86 -25.59
N LYS A 978 64.46 21.69 -24.41
CA LYS A 978 65.03 20.82 -23.34
C LYS A 978 64.89 19.32 -23.66
N THR A 979 64.11 18.97 -24.66
CA THR A 979 63.82 17.61 -25.11
C THR A 979 64.49 17.33 -26.47
N ASN A 980 64.77 16.05 -26.79
CA ASN A 980 65.37 15.62 -28.06
C ASN A 980 64.37 15.57 -29.24
N GLU A 981 63.36 16.44 -29.24
CA GLU A 981 62.29 16.46 -30.24
C GLU A 981 62.73 17.16 -31.54
N LYS A 982 62.14 16.75 -32.68
CA LYS A 982 62.43 17.37 -33.99
C LYS A 982 61.43 18.46 -34.32
N ILE A 983 61.89 19.70 -34.46
CA ILE A 983 61.07 20.83 -34.90
C ILE A 983 60.59 20.61 -36.34
N ARG A 984 59.28 20.64 -36.54
CA ARG A 984 58.60 20.49 -37.84
C ARG A 984 58.16 21.83 -38.43
N GLN A 985 57.79 22.78 -37.59
CA GLN A 985 57.31 24.08 -38.03
C GLN A 985 57.50 25.13 -36.93
N LEU A 986 57.83 26.35 -37.35
CA LEU A 986 57.83 27.53 -36.51
C LEU A 986 56.93 28.59 -37.14
N LYS A 987 56.00 29.12 -36.35
CA LYS A 987 55.17 30.26 -36.71
C LYS A 987 55.29 31.39 -35.71
N ILE A 988 55.21 32.64 -36.17
CA ILE A 988 55.17 33.82 -35.31
C ILE A 988 53.88 34.58 -35.60
N TYR A 989 53.17 34.95 -34.54
CA TYR A 989 51.94 35.73 -34.59
C TYR A 989 52.14 37.08 -33.89
N ASN A 990 51.55 38.12 -34.45
CA ASN A 990 51.43 39.41 -33.75
C ASN A 990 50.32 39.34 -32.68
N MET A 991 50.20 40.39 -31.85
CA MET A 991 49.17 40.46 -30.80
C MET A 991 47.73 40.54 -31.31
N ALA A 992 47.52 40.76 -32.62
CA ALA A 992 46.20 40.68 -33.26
C ALA A 992 45.89 39.26 -33.79
N GLY A 993 46.75 38.27 -33.52
CA GLY A 993 46.58 36.88 -33.97
C GLY A 993 46.93 36.65 -35.44
N GLN A 994 47.48 37.64 -36.14
CA GLN A 994 47.90 37.50 -37.54
C GLN A 994 49.25 36.80 -37.62
N GLU A 995 49.34 35.79 -38.50
CA GLU A 995 50.59 35.11 -38.81
C GLU A 995 51.52 36.06 -39.57
N VAL A 996 52.69 36.34 -39.02
CA VAL A 996 53.68 37.28 -39.59
C VAL A 996 54.99 36.59 -40.01
N TYR A 997 55.15 35.30 -39.68
CA TYR A 997 56.30 34.49 -40.05
C TYR A 997 55.90 33.00 -40.02
N ASP A 998 56.21 32.24 -41.08
CA ASP A 998 56.07 30.76 -41.15
C ASP A 998 57.35 30.18 -41.75
N ASN A 999 57.98 29.28 -41.00
CA ASN A 999 59.17 28.57 -41.46
C ASN A 999 58.98 27.06 -41.24
N ARG A 1000 59.08 26.30 -42.32
CA ARG A 1000 58.87 24.85 -42.36
C ARG A 1000 60.18 24.06 -42.49
N PHE A 1001 61.32 24.69 -42.27
CA PHE A 1001 62.65 24.07 -42.41
C PHE A 1001 63.39 23.94 -41.08
N HIS A 1002 64.26 22.92 -40.98
CA HIS A 1002 65.11 22.59 -39.81
C HIS A 1002 66.29 23.56 -39.62
N GLN A 1003 66.06 24.87 -39.63
CA GLN A 1003 67.09 25.86 -39.31
C GLN A 1003 66.99 26.22 -37.82
N GLN A 1004 68.12 26.26 -37.11
CA GLN A 1004 68.15 26.66 -35.68
C GLN A 1004 68.16 28.18 -35.48
N ASN A 1005 68.47 28.94 -36.52
CA ASN A 1005 68.57 30.41 -36.50
C ASN A 1005 67.50 31.00 -37.42
N HIS A 1006 66.70 31.94 -36.88
CA HIS A 1006 65.58 32.56 -37.57
C HIS A 1006 65.76 34.08 -37.65
N ASN A 1007 65.85 34.61 -38.87
CA ASN A 1007 65.93 36.04 -39.15
C ASN A 1007 64.53 36.67 -39.24
N ILE A 1008 64.30 37.68 -38.41
CA ILE A 1008 63.05 38.43 -38.28
C ILE A 1008 63.26 39.95 -38.43
N SER A 1009 64.32 40.38 -39.12
CA SER A 1009 64.62 41.81 -39.32
C SER A 1009 63.49 42.61 -39.98
N HIS A 1010 62.60 41.94 -40.71
CA HIS A 1010 61.43 42.51 -41.38
C HIS A 1010 60.24 42.76 -40.44
N LEU A 1011 60.24 42.19 -39.22
CA LEU A 1011 59.19 42.43 -38.24
C LEU A 1011 59.39 43.77 -37.53
N SER A 1012 58.30 44.50 -37.35
CA SER A 1012 58.26 45.75 -36.58
C SER A 1012 58.62 45.51 -35.12
N LYS A 1013 59.01 46.56 -34.39
CA LYS A 1013 59.23 46.46 -32.94
C LYS A 1013 57.92 46.09 -32.24
N GLY A 1014 57.94 45.14 -31.31
CA GLY A 1014 56.73 44.69 -30.64
C GLY A 1014 56.85 43.33 -29.95
N LEU A 1015 55.76 42.94 -29.26
CA LEU A 1015 55.61 41.62 -28.66
C LEU A 1015 54.95 40.67 -29.66
N TYR A 1016 55.49 39.46 -29.76
CA TYR A 1016 55.02 38.40 -30.63
C TYR A 1016 54.87 37.09 -29.86
N ILE A 1017 54.03 36.19 -30.37
CA ILE A 1017 53.89 34.82 -29.87
C ILE A 1017 54.51 33.87 -30.90
N VAL A 1018 55.47 33.07 -30.46
CA VAL A 1018 56.13 32.04 -31.27
C VAL A 1018 55.49 30.70 -30.95
N ILE A 1019 54.98 30.03 -31.98
CA ILE A 1019 54.43 28.67 -31.90
C ILE A 1019 55.38 27.73 -32.63
N ILE A 1020 55.84 26.69 -31.93
CA ILE A 1020 56.74 25.68 -32.49
C ILE A 1020 56.03 24.34 -32.45
N LYS A 1021 55.90 23.70 -33.60
CA LYS A 1021 55.36 22.33 -33.71
C LYS A 1021 56.52 21.36 -33.88
N THR A 1022 56.62 20.37 -33.00
CA THR A 1022 57.54 19.25 -33.12
C THR A 1022 56.84 18.03 -33.71
N ASP A 1023 57.54 16.91 -33.79
CA ASP A 1023 56.98 15.61 -34.16
C ASP A 1023 56.02 15.03 -33.11
N THR A 1024 56.05 15.52 -31.87
CA THR A 1024 55.23 15.00 -30.77
C THR A 1024 54.16 16.00 -30.29
N LYS A 1025 54.46 17.30 -30.21
CA LYS A 1025 53.55 18.31 -29.64
C LYS A 1025 53.82 19.73 -30.16
N SER A 1026 53.11 20.71 -29.62
CA SER A 1026 53.30 22.13 -29.91
C SER A 1026 53.68 22.92 -28.65
N TYR A 1027 54.64 23.83 -28.79
CA TYR A 1027 55.10 24.75 -27.75
C TYR A 1027 54.71 26.19 -28.10
N GLN A 1028 54.52 27.03 -27.09
CA GLN A 1028 54.30 28.47 -27.25
C GLN A 1028 55.24 29.27 -26.32
N GLN A 1029 55.84 30.34 -26.85
CA GLN A 1029 56.75 31.23 -26.11
C GLN A 1029 56.63 32.69 -26.57
N LYS A 1030 56.85 33.65 -25.65
CA LYS A 1030 56.90 35.09 -25.98
C LYS A 1030 58.19 35.44 -26.70
N LEU A 1031 58.11 36.34 -27.68
CA LEU A 1031 59.27 36.94 -28.37
C LEU A 1031 59.13 38.46 -28.41
N ILE A 1032 60.14 39.16 -27.88
CA ILE A 1032 60.18 40.62 -27.84
C ILE A 1032 61.12 41.09 -28.94
N LYS A 1033 60.59 41.78 -29.97
CA LYS A 1033 61.38 42.39 -31.05
C LYS A 1033 61.71 43.84 -30.71
N GLU A 1034 63.01 44.14 -30.60
CA GLU A 1034 63.55 45.49 -30.35
C GLU A 1034 63.73 46.35 -31.59
#